data_AF-A0A847JWA6-F1
#
_entry.id   AF-A0A847JWA6-F1
#
_cell.length_a   1.000
_cell.length_b   1.000
_cell.length_c   1.000
_cell.angle_alpha   90.00
_cell.angle_beta   90.00
_cell.angle_gamma   90.00
#
_symmetry.space_group_name_H-M   'P 1'
#
loop_
_entity.id
_entity.type
_entity.pdbx_description
1 polymer ?
#
loop_
_entity_poly.entity_id
_entity_poly.type
_entity_poly.pdbx_seq_one_letter_code
_entity_poly.pdbx_strand_id
1 'polypeptide(L)'
;MVRAMLGACCLAGMVALQGDTAMVHQIEAVPDGYHLIAYDDCGVRDRQPHVRCEGVHTYSEAHVAADERTRSVAWGWKEVGARFDQLRPDISYVIAVTYANEPFNARVQSLYAGDVALHGPRALPKGGWERLVFMVPHEAIQDGVLDLRFRLEGPVNVVVSAIELWAPLPPPKALHLTDVSALWKDLEGRALDLAWNPVAGARVTLLRRDAPDAPIAVTETDAEGMFVFKRDVLIALPRNADLLLRASSTDACAEKTVSASDIWFDPIRYRPIPAAIHGLRACVRTLDGSWRMRAGEPAAARGLPLGDHGWRRFKVPGQWLQQGLDVPLTEPVSVATEFPVPAEWRGRRVILRFDAVHGGTQYWLNGVRIGSSENLFTPVEWDVTEQVLFGQPNRLDMEMIVQTESERLAHASGYAFHSLGGIPRSVRIFALPATHLRSLRISAGLDRSYQSGLVEIMADIEGPDAERAVIRSRVLGTDGSHMSQPSVRSRSLSFSVPGIRPWTNETPNLYTLQVELIVGSRVLERITRKIGFRTVEVRGSQLLLNGKPIKLAGACRHETDPLTGRADTARHARRDVVLMKQANLNYIRTAHYPPTQELLDEADRQGMLVEVEAPFCWVGNEGFYSLRAILTPTSAMVDYHHWHPSVIIWSLANESTFNPCFEVSNRLVKELDPTRPTTFNNPAPKRICDIANVHYPRMPFDDYDRDDPRPLLLGEYFFPICHEQTDVRRNPGLRELWGAGHSDPTSDYGKACAREFSWPYTQPGEPPGAWTHIVESRRVIGGAIWAMLDEPFYLPGGKQVGYAWVHGFWGLVDGWRRPKPEHWLARQIFSPVWFPVRRLPFTPGQQHVEIPVENRFAFTDLDRLEFRVRCGRRLSVLRTSGAPGHRAALSVPIPSGANAGDELACEVVDAAGRSIVTATMWLGEPALPRPCKPQSDAVAVPDAPEALGDAAAWPTFHVTRFDFADLWTAQPPFAVLPDGRPETAVTLRGTSLIIRQKWPGFEGAVIMTPDASGAQRIAYEFVNNGADFFAREIGLRIPLKGHDWTLSWDRWCEWGDAPADSIMRRRGVAKPFRGKSRSRSPESVRPRWPWDLDETEEGTADFRSVKLNIYQAALQSSNGPSLTVYGHGDVHVRAAVEGRATAFYLLSRCAIGPLLVRTGDTLKGDFLLEVKNVQEVRKARR
;
A
#
# COMPACT_ATOMS: atom_id res chain seq x y z
N MET A 1 -7.19 41.85 48.57
CA MET A 1 -7.31 42.98 49.52
C MET A 1 -7.63 44.23 48.72
N VAL A 2 -8.87 44.72 48.83
CA VAL A 2 -9.21 46.08 49.35
C VAL A 2 -9.14 47.13 48.23
N ARG A 3 -10.21 47.85 47.80
CA ARG A 3 -11.34 48.53 48.48
C ARG A 3 -12.42 48.74 47.38
N ALA A 4 -13.71 48.42 47.52
CA ALA A 4 -14.73 48.80 48.52
C ALA A 4 -14.95 50.32 48.65
N MET A 5 -16.14 50.80 48.28
CA MET A 5 -17.18 51.30 49.21
C MET A 5 -18.48 51.61 48.41
N LEU A 6 -19.57 50.88 48.66
CA LEU A 6 -20.77 51.22 49.49
C LEU A 6 -21.73 52.19 48.77
N GLY A 7 -23.02 51.92 48.56
CA GLY A 7 -23.90 50.80 48.94
C GLY A 7 -25.32 51.00 48.36
N ALA A 8 -26.13 49.93 48.47
CA ALA A 8 -27.61 49.84 48.44
C ALA A 8 -28.39 50.63 47.36
N CYS A 9 -28.91 49.99 46.31
CA CYS A 9 -30.17 49.20 46.22
C CYS A 9 -31.44 50.00 45.84
N CYS A 10 -32.03 49.52 44.73
CA CYS A 10 -33.46 49.41 44.41
C CYS A 10 -34.15 50.45 43.51
N LEU A 11 -34.30 49.99 42.26
CA LEU A 11 -35.55 49.78 41.49
C LEU A 11 -36.19 50.91 40.66
N ALA A 12 -36.40 50.50 39.39
CA ALA A 12 -37.41 50.89 38.41
C ALA A 12 -37.30 52.31 37.81
N GLY A 13 -37.35 52.53 36.50
CA GLY A 13 -37.56 51.63 35.37
C GLY A 13 -37.65 52.48 34.08
N MET A 14 -37.32 51.83 32.97
CA MET A 14 -37.69 52.14 31.58
C MET A 14 -37.40 53.54 31.00
N VAL A 15 -36.39 53.59 30.13
CA VAL A 15 -36.55 54.24 28.82
C VAL A 15 -36.04 53.27 27.77
N ALA A 16 -36.94 52.78 26.94
CA ALA A 16 -36.64 52.37 25.58
C ALA A 16 -36.97 53.57 24.68
N LEU A 17 -36.06 53.92 23.78
CA LEU A 17 -36.39 54.38 22.42
C LEU A 17 -35.12 54.27 21.57
N GLN A 18 -35.25 53.47 20.52
CA GLN A 18 -34.30 53.26 19.43
C GLN A 18 -33.95 54.59 18.76
N GLY A 19 -32.68 54.73 18.37
CA GLY A 19 -32.23 55.74 17.43
C GLY A 19 -31.24 55.11 16.45
N ASP A 20 -31.65 55.02 15.19
CA ASP A 20 -30.81 54.68 14.03
C ASP A 20 -29.56 55.58 14.01
N THR A 21 -28.39 54.97 14.08
CA THR A 21 -27.14 55.65 13.70
C THR A 21 -27.02 55.54 12.19
N ALA A 22 -27.31 56.65 11.51
CA ALA A 22 -27.26 56.79 10.07
C ALA A 22 -25.94 56.25 9.46
N MET A 23 -26.06 55.50 8.37
CA MET A 23 -24.94 55.00 7.55
C MET A 23 -24.35 56.15 6.71
N VAL A 24 -23.56 57.03 7.34
CA VAL A 24 -23.14 58.35 6.82
C VAL A 24 -22.39 58.31 5.48
N HIS A 25 -21.79 57.17 5.10
CA HIS A 25 -20.95 57.04 3.90
C HIS A 25 -21.51 56.12 2.82
N GLN A 26 -22.60 55.40 3.07
CA GLN A 26 -23.20 54.52 2.06
C GLN A 26 -23.92 55.35 1.00
N ILE A 27 -23.68 55.06 -0.28
CA ILE A 27 -24.34 55.70 -1.43
C ILE A 27 -25.12 54.65 -2.22
N GLU A 28 -26.13 55.08 -2.98
CA GLU A 28 -26.99 54.15 -3.75
C GLU A 28 -26.25 53.47 -4.91
N ALA A 29 -25.36 54.22 -5.59
CA ALA A 29 -24.58 53.74 -6.72
C ALA A 29 -23.26 54.51 -6.83
N VAL A 30 -22.34 53.96 -7.62
CA VAL A 30 -21.10 54.66 -7.98
C VAL A 30 -21.46 55.92 -8.79
N PRO A 31 -20.94 57.12 -8.46
CA PRO A 31 -21.30 58.35 -9.18
C PRO A 31 -20.85 58.34 -10.64
N ASP A 32 -21.60 59.05 -11.49
CA ASP A 32 -21.22 59.27 -12.89
C ASP A 32 -19.83 59.93 -12.98
N GLY A 33 -19.01 59.46 -13.93
CA GLY A 33 -17.63 59.93 -14.12
C GLY A 33 -16.59 59.25 -13.23
N TYR A 34 -16.98 58.34 -12.34
CA TYR A 34 -16.06 57.45 -11.66
C TYR A 34 -15.81 56.20 -12.51
N HIS A 35 -14.56 55.77 -12.57
CA HIS A 35 -14.14 54.57 -13.28
C HIS A 35 -13.51 53.58 -12.30
N LEU A 36 -13.65 52.30 -12.60
CA LEU A 36 -13.02 51.23 -11.84
C LEU A 36 -11.50 51.37 -11.99
N ILE A 37 -10.79 51.44 -10.87
CA ILE A 37 -9.33 51.60 -10.84
C ILE A 37 -8.60 50.45 -10.14
N ALA A 38 -9.30 49.65 -9.33
CA ALA A 38 -8.79 48.38 -8.82
C ALA A 38 -9.96 47.42 -8.54
N TYR A 39 -9.70 46.14 -8.68
CA TYR A 39 -10.70 45.09 -8.51
C TYR A 39 -10.09 43.82 -7.90
N ASP A 40 -10.73 43.30 -6.86
CA ASP A 40 -10.40 42.03 -6.24
C ASP A 40 -11.56 41.05 -6.41
N ASP A 41 -11.32 39.94 -7.10
CA ASP A 41 -12.18 38.76 -7.12
C ASP A 41 -11.83 37.90 -5.90
N CYS A 42 -12.38 38.26 -4.73
CA CYS A 42 -11.97 37.70 -3.43
C CYS A 42 -12.23 36.20 -3.29
N GLY A 43 -13.07 35.64 -4.15
CA GLY A 43 -13.38 34.21 -4.17
C GLY A 43 -12.33 33.34 -4.87
N VAL A 44 -11.41 33.94 -5.64
CA VAL A 44 -10.46 33.23 -6.48
C VAL A 44 -9.03 33.56 -6.08
N ARG A 45 -8.32 32.56 -5.55
CA ARG A 45 -6.91 32.67 -5.18
C ARG A 45 -6.10 33.23 -6.37
N ASP A 46 -5.24 34.21 -6.09
CA ASP A 46 -4.43 34.97 -7.06
C ASP A 46 -5.15 36.02 -7.93
N ARG A 47 -6.47 36.25 -7.73
CA ARG A 47 -7.23 37.37 -8.33
C ARG A 47 -7.66 38.45 -7.33
N GLN A 48 -7.04 38.43 -6.16
CA GLN A 48 -7.32 39.30 -5.03
C GLN A 48 -6.03 39.99 -4.52
N PRO A 49 -5.32 40.75 -5.39
CA PRO A 49 -4.00 41.30 -5.09
C PRO A 49 -3.93 42.16 -3.82
N HIS A 50 -5.05 42.70 -3.36
CA HIS A 50 -5.10 43.56 -2.18
C HIS A 50 -5.58 42.83 -0.92
N VAL A 51 -6.12 41.61 -1.03
CA VAL A 51 -6.84 40.93 0.05
C VAL A 51 -5.97 39.95 0.84
N ARG A 52 -6.02 40.07 2.17
CA ARG A 52 -5.46 39.10 3.12
C ARG A 52 -6.60 38.34 3.80
N CYS A 53 -6.66 37.02 3.58
CA CYS A 53 -7.64 36.12 4.17
C CYS A 53 -7.01 34.82 4.66
N GLU A 54 -7.78 34.00 5.39
CA GLU A 54 -7.36 32.66 5.84
C GLU A 54 -7.69 31.57 4.81
N GLY A 55 -8.74 31.79 4.01
CA GLY A 55 -9.09 30.90 2.91
C GLY A 55 -10.10 31.53 1.95
N VAL A 56 -10.43 30.77 0.91
CA VAL A 56 -11.50 31.08 -0.04
C VAL A 56 -12.50 29.93 -0.09
N HIS A 57 -13.74 30.20 -0.45
CA HIS A 57 -14.79 29.21 -0.56
C HIS A 57 -15.82 29.62 -1.61
N THR A 58 -16.34 28.65 -2.38
CA THR A 58 -17.41 28.87 -3.36
C THR A 58 -18.67 28.18 -2.89
N TYR A 59 -19.73 28.96 -2.62
CA TYR A 59 -21.04 28.40 -2.28
C TYR A 59 -21.68 27.73 -3.49
N SER A 60 -22.51 26.71 -3.27
CA SER A 60 -23.30 26.11 -4.34
C SER A 60 -24.37 27.09 -4.84
N GLU A 61 -24.77 26.99 -6.12
CA GLU A 61 -25.87 27.78 -6.69
C GLU A 61 -27.20 27.56 -5.95
N ALA A 62 -27.37 26.38 -5.35
CA ALA A 62 -28.53 26.07 -4.52
C ALA A 62 -28.57 26.85 -3.20
N HIS A 63 -27.41 27.28 -2.68
CA HIS A 63 -27.32 28.07 -1.45
C HIS A 63 -27.29 29.58 -1.70
N VAL A 64 -26.64 30.01 -2.78
CA VAL A 64 -26.57 31.41 -3.20
C VAL A 64 -26.79 31.45 -4.71
N ALA A 65 -27.98 31.88 -5.13
CA ALA A 65 -28.38 31.97 -6.53
C ALA A 65 -27.72 33.18 -7.21
N ALA A 66 -26.45 33.03 -7.58
CA ALA A 66 -25.65 34.04 -8.27
C ALA A 66 -24.62 33.37 -9.19
N ASP A 67 -24.00 34.15 -10.06
CA ASP A 67 -22.84 33.69 -10.83
C ASP A 67 -21.68 33.31 -9.89
N GLU A 68 -20.76 32.49 -10.39
CA GLU A 68 -19.67 31.93 -9.59
C GLU A 68 -18.82 33.00 -8.88
N ARG A 69 -18.58 34.15 -9.53
CA ARG A 69 -17.79 35.25 -8.97
C ARG A 69 -18.48 35.82 -7.73
N THR A 70 -19.78 36.08 -7.84
CA THR A 70 -20.59 36.61 -6.73
C THR A 70 -20.76 35.63 -5.57
N ARG A 71 -20.84 34.31 -5.84
CA ARG A 71 -21.00 33.29 -4.77
C ARG A 71 -19.70 32.71 -4.25
N SER A 72 -18.55 33.22 -4.70
CA SER A 72 -17.24 32.86 -4.17
C SER A 72 -16.74 33.95 -3.22
N VAL A 73 -16.18 33.56 -2.08
CA VAL A 73 -15.80 34.47 -1.00
C VAL A 73 -14.41 34.17 -0.43
N ALA A 74 -13.70 35.22 -0.04
CA ALA A 74 -12.62 35.14 0.94
C ALA A 74 -13.20 35.10 2.35
N TRP A 75 -12.59 34.35 3.26
CA TRP A 75 -13.03 34.25 4.66
C TRP A 75 -11.88 34.36 5.69
N GLY A 76 -12.24 34.76 6.91
CA GLY A 76 -11.35 34.78 8.08
C GLY A 76 -12.09 34.64 9.41
N TRP A 77 -11.51 33.94 10.38
CA TRP A 77 -12.13 33.67 11.70
C TRP A 77 -12.32 34.93 12.55
N LYS A 78 -11.57 36.00 12.31
CA LYS A 78 -11.69 37.26 13.07
C LYS A 78 -11.81 38.49 12.18
N GLU A 79 -11.03 38.52 11.10
CA GLU A 79 -10.97 39.66 10.19
C GLU A 79 -10.58 39.18 8.78
N VAL A 80 -11.07 39.87 7.75
CA VAL A 80 -10.46 39.88 6.41
C VAL A 80 -9.96 41.31 6.17
N GLY A 81 -8.72 41.45 5.71
CA GLY A 81 -8.12 42.76 5.42
C GLY A 81 -7.96 42.97 3.92
N ALA A 82 -8.09 44.21 3.44
CA ALA A 82 -7.64 44.59 2.10
C ALA A 82 -6.83 45.89 2.15
N ARG A 83 -5.76 46.00 1.36
CA ARG A 83 -4.88 47.18 1.37
C ARG A 83 -4.63 47.68 -0.06
N PHE A 84 -5.02 48.92 -0.31
CA PHE A 84 -4.72 49.65 -1.54
C PHE A 84 -3.64 50.69 -1.24
N ASP A 85 -2.60 50.77 -2.06
CA ASP A 85 -1.51 51.74 -1.94
C ASP A 85 -1.43 52.67 -3.16
N GLN A 86 -0.53 53.66 -3.09
CA GLN A 86 -0.31 54.65 -4.15
C GLN A 86 -1.55 55.48 -4.53
N LEU A 87 -2.51 55.60 -3.62
CA LEU A 87 -3.67 56.45 -3.79
C LEU A 87 -3.28 57.93 -3.65
N ARG A 88 -3.93 58.78 -4.43
CA ARG A 88 -3.70 60.22 -4.41
C ARG A 88 -4.64 60.86 -3.40
N PRO A 89 -4.13 61.53 -2.36
CA PRO A 89 -4.96 62.06 -1.29
C PRO A 89 -5.90 63.19 -1.76
N ASP A 90 -5.63 63.85 -2.89
CA ASP A 90 -6.47 64.90 -3.48
C ASP A 90 -7.70 64.39 -4.25
N ILE A 91 -7.92 63.06 -4.28
CA ILE A 91 -8.98 62.41 -5.06
C ILE A 91 -10.04 61.81 -4.17
N SER A 92 -11.29 61.92 -4.61
CA SER A 92 -12.41 61.21 -4.01
C SER A 92 -12.49 59.78 -4.55
N TYR A 93 -12.54 58.80 -3.65
CA TYR A 93 -12.64 57.38 -3.99
C TYR A 93 -13.98 56.80 -3.54
N VAL A 94 -14.43 55.77 -4.24
CA VAL A 94 -15.61 54.99 -3.90
C VAL A 94 -15.20 53.51 -3.80
N ILE A 95 -15.64 52.85 -2.73
CA ILE A 95 -15.48 51.40 -2.55
C ILE A 95 -16.84 50.75 -2.76
N ALA A 96 -16.92 49.74 -3.62
CA ALA A 96 -18.03 48.80 -3.63
C ALA A 96 -17.57 47.44 -3.12
N VAL A 97 -18.37 46.82 -2.25
CA VAL A 97 -18.11 45.49 -1.71
C VAL A 97 -19.30 44.59 -1.95
N THR A 98 -19.03 43.36 -2.34
CA THR A 98 -20.05 42.32 -2.50
C THR A 98 -19.92 41.31 -1.38
N TYR A 99 -21.02 41.00 -0.71
CA TYR A 99 -21.11 39.94 0.30
C TYR A 99 -22.01 38.82 -0.22
N ALA A 100 -21.63 37.57 0.04
CA ALA A 100 -22.45 36.39 -0.19
C ALA A 100 -22.44 35.50 1.05
N ASN A 101 -23.59 34.91 1.38
CA ASN A 101 -23.77 34.15 2.60
C ASN A 101 -24.82 33.03 2.43
N GLU A 102 -24.44 31.80 2.77
CA GLU A 102 -25.29 30.61 2.70
C GLU A 102 -26.44 30.66 3.73
N PRO A 103 -27.52 29.87 3.56
CA PRO A 103 -28.75 30.05 4.34
C PRO A 103 -28.61 29.63 5.82
N PHE A 104 -27.57 28.87 6.17
CA PHE A 104 -27.45 28.24 7.48
C PHE A 104 -26.72 29.12 8.51
N ASN A 105 -25.81 29.98 8.07
CA ASN A 105 -24.99 30.79 8.96
C ASN A 105 -25.56 32.21 9.13
N ALA A 106 -25.64 32.65 10.38
CA ALA A 106 -26.04 34.02 10.74
C ALA A 106 -24.77 34.88 10.92
N ARG A 107 -24.16 35.28 9.80
CA ARG A 107 -22.98 36.14 9.83
C ARG A 107 -23.36 37.58 10.13
N VAL A 108 -22.61 38.17 11.05
CA VAL A 108 -22.66 39.59 11.36
C VAL A 108 -21.24 40.12 11.29
N GLN A 109 -21.02 41.14 10.47
CA GLN A 109 -19.71 41.76 10.29
C GLN A 109 -19.81 43.26 10.09
N SER A 110 -18.73 43.97 10.38
CA SER A 110 -18.57 45.41 10.13
C SER A 110 -17.47 45.66 9.11
N LEU A 111 -17.51 46.80 8.43
CA LEU A 111 -16.45 47.24 7.50
C LEU A 111 -15.89 48.59 7.95
N TYR A 112 -14.57 48.66 8.08
CA TYR A 112 -13.83 49.87 8.37
C TYR A 112 -12.91 50.24 7.20
N ALA A 113 -12.77 51.53 6.93
CA ALA A 113 -11.73 52.13 6.09
C ALA A 113 -10.82 52.98 6.98
N GLY A 114 -9.57 52.56 7.15
CA GLY A 114 -8.71 53.06 8.23
C GLY A 114 -9.40 52.84 9.58
N ASP A 115 -9.55 53.90 10.36
CA ASP A 115 -10.30 53.88 11.63
C ASP A 115 -11.77 54.32 11.51
N VAL A 116 -12.26 54.61 10.31
CA VAL A 116 -13.64 55.04 10.05
C VAL A 116 -14.52 53.84 9.70
N ALA A 117 -15.67 53.69 10.37
CA ALA A 117 -16.65 52.65 10.04
C ALA A 117 -17.45 53.04 8.79
N LEU A 118 -17.35 52.23 7.72
CA LEU A 118 -18.22 52.37 6.54
C LEU A 118 -19.61 51.77 6.81
N HIS A 119 -19.66 50.65 7.53
CA HIS A 119 -20.87 50.18 8.20
C HIS A 119 -20.53 49.45 9.51
N GLY A 120 -21.38 49.63 10.52
CA GLY A 120 -21.29 48.90 11.79
C GLY A 120 -21.69 47.42 11.65
N PRO A 121 -21.94 46.72 12.77
CA PRO A 121 -22.38 45.32 12.76
C PRO A 121 -23.60 45.13 11.85
N ARG A 122 -23.40 44.42 10.74
CA ARG A 122 -24.42 44.17 9.72
C ARG A 122 -24.63 42.68 9.55
N ALA A 123 -25.88 42.23 9.68
CA ALA A 123 -26.25 40.86 9.35
C ALA A 123 -26.24 40.68 7.82
N LEU A 124 -25.49 39.70 7.33
CA LEU A 124 -25.43 39.40 5.90
C LEU A 124 -26.70 38.68 5.42
N PRO A 125 -27.10 38.81 4.14
CA PRO A 125 -28.29 38.17 3.60
C PRO A 125 -28.18 36.64 3.72
N LYS A 126 -29.16 35.98 4.35
CA LYS A 126 -29.19 34.51 4.41
C LYS A 126 -29.61 33.91 3.08
N GLY A 127 -28.79 33.02 2.53
CA GLY A 127 -29.08 32.33 1.28
C GLY A 127 -29.08 33.27 0.07
N GLY A 128 -28.24 34.30 0.11
CA GLY A 128 -28.23 35.35 -0.90
C GLY A 128 -26.95 36.17 -0.88
N TRP A 129 -26.97 37.27 -1.61
CA TRP A 129 -25.86 38.19 -1.73
C TRP A 129 -26.35 39.64 -1.75
N GLU A 130 -25.48 40.57 -1.39
CA GLU A 130 -25.73 42.01 -1.48
C GLU A 130 -24.46 42.74 -1.93
N ARG A 131 -24.62 43.83 -2.68
CA ARG A 131 -23.54 44.73 -3.05
C ARG A 131 -23.78 46.09 -2.39
N LEU A 132 -22.79 46.59 -1.67
CA LEU A 132 -22.85 47.86 -0.95
C LEU A 132 -21.80 48.82 -1.52
N VAL A 133 -22.16 50.09 -1.62
CA VAL A 133 -21.29 51.12 -2.20
C VAL A 133 -21.08 52.24 -1.17
N PHE A 134 -19.84 52.64 -0.98
CA PHE A 134 -19.44 53.62 0.03
C PHE A 134 -18.55 54.69 -0.58
N MET A 135 -18.83 55.95 -0.27
CA MET A 135 -17.87 57.02 -0.47
C MET A 135 -16.74 56.85 0.55
N VAL A 136 -15.48 56.81 0.11
CA VAL A 136 -14.33 56.67 1.00
C VAL A 136 -14.10 58.01 1.72
N PRO A 137 -14.12 58.05 3.07
CA PRO A 137 -13.81 59.27 3.82
C PRO A 137 -12.38 59.73 3.52
N HIS A 138 -12.17 61.03 3.34
CA HIS A 138 -10.85 61.57 3.00
C HIS A 138 -9.80 61.27 4.10
N GLU A 139 -10.20 61.21 5.38
CA GLU A 139 -9.31 60.81 6.48
C GLU A 139 -8.91 59.32 6.49
N ALA A 140 -9.62 58.47 5.74
CA ALA A 140 -9.33 57.04 5.67
C ALA A 140 -8.14 56.71 4.77
N ILE A 141 -7.69 57.67 3.94
CA ILE A 141 -6.51 57.54 3.09
C ILE A 141 -5.34 58.26 3.77
N GLN A 142 -4.43 57.49 4.37
CA GLN A 142 -3.24 58.01 5.06
C GLN A 142 -1.98 57.64 4.30
N ASP A 143 -1.14 58.62 3.97
CA ASP A 143 0.10 58.44 3.21
C ASP A 143 -0.09 57.66 1.88
N GLY A 144 -1.23 57.90 1.23
CA GLY A 144 -1.61 57.23 -0.04
C GLY A 144 -2.03 55.77 0.13
N VAL A 145 -2.38 55.34 1.34
CA VAL A 145 -2.83 53.99 1.67
C VAL A 145 -4.27 54.01 2.16
N LEU A 146 -5.08 53.09 1.64
CA LEU A 146 -6.41 52.74 2.15
C LEU A 146 -6.40 51.30 2.66
N ASP A 147 -6.52 51.14 3.97
CA ASP A 147 -6.70 49.82 4.60
C ASP A 147 -8.19 49.58 4.89
N LEU A 148 -8.75 48.52 4.31
CA LEU A 148 -10.09 48.02 4.63
C LEU A 148 -10.00 46.86 5.63
N ARG A 149 -10.86 46.88 6.65
CA ARG A 149 -10.95 45.83 7.67
C ARG A 149 -12.39 45.35 7.81
N PHE A 150 -12.65 44.13 7.36
CA PHE A 150 -13.90 43.42 7.56
C PHE A 150 -13.79 42.64 8.86
N ARG A 151 -14.54 43.02 9.90
CA ARG A 151 -14.40 42.47 11.26
C ARG A 151 -15.58 41.62 11.67
N LEU A 152 -15.29 40.55 12.41
CA LEU A 152 -16.31 39.66 12.95
C LEU A 152 -17.05 40.34 14.09
N GLU A 153 -18.37 40.45 13.95
CA GLU A 153 -19.28 40.96 14.97
C GLU A 153 -20.29 39.87 15.43
N GLY A 154 -20.20 38.67 14.84
CA GLY A 154 -21.09 37.54 15.07
C GLY A 154 -20.35 36.25 15.40
N PRO A 155 -21.04 35.10 15.48
CA PRO A 155 -20.48 33.87 16.05
C PRO A 155 -19.71 32.97 15.06
N VAL A 156 -19.66 33.31 13.76
CA VAL A 156 -19.18 32.38 12.71
C VAL A 156 -17.79 32.78 12.19
N ASN A 157 -17.74 33.53 11.10
CA ASN A 157 -16.54 34.06 10.45
C ASN A 157 -16.93 35.23 9.54
N VAL A 158 -15.95 36.00 9.07
CA VAL A 158 -16.13 37.13 8.15
C VAL A 158 -16.00 36.65 6.72
N VAL A 159 -16.78 37.22 5.80
CA VAL A 159 -16.72 36.89 4.36
C VAL A 159 -16.79 38.14 3.47
N VAL A 160 -16.14 38.09 2.31
CA VAL A 160 -16.27 39.10 1.23
C VAL A 160 -16.07 38.43 -0.13
N SER A 161 -16.92 38.75 -1.10
CA SER A 161 -16.91 38.17 -2.45
C SER A 161 -16.12 39.00 -3.45
N ALA A 162 -16.32 40.32 -3.45
CA ALA A 162 -15.60 41.22 -4.34
C ALA A 162 -15.35 42.56 -3.66
N ILE A 163 -14.26 43.22 -4.03
CA ILE A 163 -13.94 44.59 -3.64
C ILE A 163 -13.60 45.37 -4.91
N GLU A 164 -14.24 46.52 -5.08
CA GLU A 164 -14.07 47.39 -6.22
C GLU A 164 -13.67 48.79 -5.73
N LEU A 165 -12.57 49.33 -6.23
CA LEU A 165 -12.16 50.70 -5.98
C LEU A 165 -12.41 51.54 -7.23
N TRP A 166 -13.13 52.64 -7.06
CA TRP A 166 -13.55 53.55 -8.11
C TRP A 166 -13.03 54.96 -7.83
N ALA A 167 -12.66 55.71 -8.88
CA ALA A 167 -12.21 57.09 -8.77
C ALA A 167 -12.57 57.90 -10.03
N PRO A 168 -12.66 59.24 -9.97
CA PRO A 168 -12.85 60.11 -11.13
C PRO A 168 -11.54 60.26 -11.94
N LEU A 169 -10.91 59.14 -12.23
CA LEU A 169 -9.68 59.02 -13.00
C LEU A 169 -9.95 58.21 -14.26
N PRO A 170 -9.22 58.44 -15.35
CA PRO A 170 -9.25 57.52 -16.48
C PRO A 170 -9.01 56.09 -15.97
N PRO A 171 -9.79 55.09 -16.42
CA PRO A 171 -9.60 53.71 -16.00
C PRO A 171 -8.17 53.29 -16.33
N PRO A 172 -7.46 52.59 -15.42
CA PRO A 172 -6.13 52.11 -15.71
C PRO A 172 -6.26 51.13 -16.89
N LYS A 173 -5.46 51.38 -17.91
CA LYS A 173 -5.36 50.55 -19.09
C LYS A 173 -4.48 49.34 -18.76
N ALA A 174 -5.01 48.45 -17.92
CA ALA A 174 -4.30 47.28 -17.42
C ALA A 174 -4.82 45.99 -18.09
N LEU A 175 -3.88 45.13 -18.45
CA LEU A 175 -4.15 43.72 -18.74
C LEU A 175 -3.55 42.87 -17.62
N HIS A 176 -4.13 41.69 -17.41
CA HIS A 176 -3.56 40.65 -16.57
C HIS A 176 -3.23 39.45 -17.45
N LEU A 177 -1.98 38.98 -17.37
CA LEU A 177 -1.57 37.71 -17.94
C LEU A 177 -1.65 36.62 -16.87
N THR A 178 -2.72 35.84 -16.85
CA THR A 178 -2.98 34.80 -15.84
C THR A 178 -2.90 33.40 -16.43
N ASP A 179 -2.92 32.40 -15.54
CA ASP A 179 -3.06 30.99 -15.92
C ASP A 179 -1.97 30.49 -16.88
N VAL A 180 -0.81 31.18 -16.85
CA VAL A 180 0.30 30.91 -17.76
C VAL A 180 0.97 29.60 -17.38
N SER A 181 0.99 28.65 -18.29
CA SER A 181 1.56 27.31 -18.08
C SER A 181 2.25 26.81 -19.34
N ALA A 182 3.45 26.25 -19.20
CA ALA A 182 4.25 25.76 -20.33
C ALA A 182 4.97 24.43 -20.07
N LEU A 183 4.81 23.85 -18.88
CA LEU A 183 5.61 22.71 -18.47
C LEU A 183 5.24 21.48 -19.32
N TRP A 184 6.09 21.15 -20.29
CA TRP A 184 5.94 20.00 -21.19
C TRP A 184 4.67 19.98 -22.07
N LYS A 185 4.06 21.15 -22.28
CA LYS A 185 2.93 21.38 -23.18
C LYS A 185 3.09 22.69 -23.95
N ASP A 186 2.09 23.05 -24.77
CA ASP A 186 2.00 24.38 -25.36
C ASP A 186 2.06 25.46 -24.26
N LEU A 187 2.71 26.58 -24.52
CA LEU A 187 2.71 27.73 -23.61
C LEU A 187 1.40 28.48 -23.82
N GLU A 188 0.49 28.36 -22.87
CA GLU A 188 -0.84 28.96 -22.93
C GLU A 188 -1.12 29.79 -21.68
N GLY A 189 -2.07 30.71 -21.78
CA GLY A 189 -2.55 31.52 -20.67
C GLY A 189 -3.70 32.41 -21.10
N ARG A 190 -4.11 33.33 -20.23
CA ARG A 190 -5.20 34.28 -20.51
C ARG A 190 -4.73 35.72 -20.44
N ALA A 191 -5.25 36.56 -21.33
CA ALA A 191 -5.23 38.01 -21.18
C ALA A 191 -6.61 38.46 -20.69
N LEU A 192 -6.64 39.03 -19.49
CA LEU A 192 -7.85 39.53 -18.85
C LEU A 192 -7.75 41.04 -18.63
N ASP A 193 -8.88 41.73 -18.58
CA ASP A 193 -8.93 43.15 -18.21
C ASP A 193 -8.79 43.34 -16.68
N LEU A 194 -8.85 44.60 -16.23
CA LEU A 194 -8.80 44.97 -14.81
C LEU A 194 -9.82 44.22 -13.92
N ALA A 195 -10.99 43.87 -14.46
CA ALA A 195 -12.06 43.17 -13.75
C ALA A 195 -12.04 41.66 -14.00
N TRP A 196 -10.89 41.13 -14.44
CA TRP A 196 -10.64 39.72 -14.77
C TRP A 196 -11.56 39.15 -15.86
N ASN A 197 -12.08 39.99 -16.76
CA ASN A 197 -12.88 39.54 -17.90
C ASN A 197 -11.99 39.21 -19.10
N PRO A 198 -12.33 38.20 -19.92
CA PRO A 198 -11.66 37.89 -21.18
C PRO A 198 -11.46 39.09 -22.11
N VAL A 199 -10.24 39.27 -22.62
CA VAL A 199 -9.94 40.25 -23.68
C VAL A 199 -9.64 39.52 -24.98
N ALA A 200 -10.57 39.56 -25.93
CA ALA A 200 -10.40 38.97 -27.26
C ALA A 200 -9.56 39.87 -28.18
N GLY A 201 -8.74 39.25 -29.05
CA GLY A 201 -7.90 39.96 -30.02
C GLY A 201 -6.73 40.73 -29.40
N ALA A 202 -6.38 40.48 -28.13
CA ALA A 202 -5.16 41.00 -27.53
C ALA A 202 -3.96 40.31 -28.20
N ARG A 203 -3.03 41.10 -28.72
CA ARG A 203 -1.80 40.60 -29.32
C ARG A 203 -0.83 40.19 -28.23
N VAL A 204 -0.47 38.91 -28.16
CA VAL A 204 0.51 38.36 -27.22
C VAL A 204 1.79 38.02 -27.96
N THR A 205 2.90 38.60 -27.54
CA THR A 205 4.23 38.40 -28.10
C THR A 205 5.08 37.60 -27.13
N LEU A 206 5.75 36.56 -27.63
CA LEU A 206 6.73 35.76 -26.90
C LEU A 206 8.14 36.25 -27.23
N LEU A 207 8.91 36.62 -26.21
CA LEU A 207 10.27 37.14 -26.34
C LEU A 207 11.21 36.40 -25.38
N ARG A 208 12.52 36.47 -25.64
CA ARG A 208 13.51 36.07 -24.63
C ARG A 208 13.70 37.22 -23.65
N ARG A 209 13.82 36.91 -22.37
CA ARG A 209 14.06 37.93 -21.34
C ARG A 209 15.38 38.69 -21.53
N ASP A 210 16.41 38.02 -22.06
CA ASP A 210 17.71 38.60 -22.35
C ASP A 210 17.82 39.25 -23.74
N ALA A 211 16.75 39.22 -24.54
CA ALA A 211 16.63 39.91 -25.82
C ALA A 211 15.18 40.40 -26.04
N PRO A 212 14.70 41.38 -25.26
CA PRO A 212 13.30 41.80 -25.21
C PRO A 212 12.82 42.59 -26.45
N ASP A 213 13.70 42.82 -27.43
CA ASP A 213 13.38 43.53 -28.67
C ASP A 213 13.28 42.60 -29.89
N ALA A 214 13.51 41.29 -29.71
CA ALA A 214 13.47 40.29 -30.77
C ALA A 214 12.33 39.28 -30.51
N PRO A 215 11.15 39.47 -31.15
CA PRO A 215 10.03 38.54 -31.00
C PRO A 215 10.39 37.14 -31.49
N ILE A 216 10.17 36.12 -30.65
CA ILE A 216 10.24 34.71 -31.04
C ILE A 216 9.00 34.34 -31.86
N ALA A 217 7.83 34.67 -31.31
CA ALA A 217 6.53 34.35 -31.89
C ALA A 217 5.46 35.35 -31.43
N VAL A 218 4.35 35.42 -32.16
CA VAL A 218 3.19 36.26 -31.84
C VAL A 218 1.93 35.43 -32.03
N THR A 219 0.96 35.58 -31.14
CA THR A 219 -0.40 35.07 -31.26
C THR A 219 -1.41 36.13 -30.84
N GLU A 220 -2.69 35.90 -31.11
CA GLU A 220 -3.79 36.70 -30.59
C GLU A 220 -4.65 35.86 -29.63
N THR A 221 -5.35 36.53 -28.73
CA THR A 221 -6.30 35.86 -27.82
C THR A 221 -7.64 35.58 -28.49
N ASP A 222 -8.28 34.46 -28.13
CA ASP A 222 -9.64 34.11 -28.54
C ASP A 222 -10.74 34.83 -27.74
N ALA A 223 -12.00 34.44 -27.92
CA ALA A 223 -13.16 35.06 -27.25
C ALA A 223 -13.11 34.90 -25.72
N GLU A 224 -12.46 33.85 -25.22
CA GLU A 224 -12.24 33.54 -23.82
C GLU A 224 -10.93 34.16 -23.29
N GLY A 225 -10.25 34.97 -24.10
CA GLY A 225 -9.02 35.65 -23.75
C GLY A 225 -7.81 34.72 -23.74
N MET A 226 -7.91 33.49 -24.25
CA MET A 226 -6.85 32.49 -24.26
C MET A 226 -5.84 32.76 -25.37
N PHE A 227 -4.55 32.69 -25.06
CA PHE A 227 -3.47 32.65 -26.05
C PHE A 227 -2.72 31.33 -25.97
N VAL A 228 -2.15 30.88 -27.09
CA VAL A 228 -1.39 29.62 -27.16
C VAL A 228 -0.16 29.78 -28.06
N PHE A 229 1.02 29.43 -27.55
CA PHE A 229 2.25 29.21 -28.31
C PHE A 229 2.55 27.73 -28.38
N LYS A 230 2.65 27.19 -29.60
CA LYS A 230 2.89 25.76 -29.82
C LYS A 230 4.23 25.30 -29.28
N ARG A 231 4.26 24.08 -28.74
CA ARG A 231 5.43 23.49 -28.10
C ARG A 231 6.68 23.45 -29.00
N ASP A 232 6.52 23.27 -30.31
CA ASP A 232 7.65 23.26 -31.25
C ASP A 232 8.43 24.59 -31.26
N VAL A 233 7.75 25.71 -31.03
CA VAL A 233 8.38 27.03 -30.86
C VAL A 233 9.28 27.03 -29.62
N LEU A 234 8.81 26.40 -28.54
CA LEU A 234 9.56 26.33 -27.29
C LEU A 234 10.77 25.41 -27.40
N ILE A 235 10.65 24.25 -28.06
CA ILE A 235 11.73 23.24 -28.19
C ILE A 235 12.97 23.79 -28.90
N ALA A 236 12.81 24.76 -29.78
CA ALA A 236 13.94 25.42 -30.45
C ALA A 236 14.75 26.35 -29.52
N LEU A 237 14.26 26.65 -28.32
CA LEU A 237 14.90 27.59 -27.38
C LEU A 237 15.91 26.92 -26.46
N PRO A 238 16.92 27.67 -25.98
CA PRO A 238 17.80 27.21 -24.92
C PRO A 238 17.00 26.85 -23.66
N ARG A 239 17.28 25.68 -23.05
CA ARG A 239 16.54 25.18 -21.88
C ARG A 239 16.72 26.00 -20.60
N ASN A 240 17.63 26.95 -20.60
CA ASN A 240 17.95 27.84 -19.48
C ASN A 240 17.48 29.29 -19.70
N ALA A 241 16.79 29.58 -20.80
CA ALA A 241 16.36 30.94 -21.11
C ALA A 241 14.97 31.21 -20.52
N ASP A 242 14.87 32.25 -19.68
CA ASP A 242 13.59 32.81 -19.27
C ASP A 242 12.89 33.50 -20.45
N LEU A 243 11.57 33.36 -20.51
CA LEU A 243 10.74 33.97 -21.52
C LEU A 243 9.99 35.18 -20.96
N LEU A 244 9.72 36.15 -21.82
CA LEU A 244 8.88 37.31 -21.55
C LEU A 244 7.66 37.24 -22.46
N LEU A 245 6.47 37.22 -21.86
CA LEU A 245 5.21 37.42 -22.54
C LEU A 245 4.86 38.90 -22.47
N ARG A 246 4.56 39.51 -23.61
CA ARG A 246 4.04 40.87 -23.70
C ARG A 246 2.69 40.85 -24.39
N ALA A 247 1.62 41.15 -23.65
CA ALA A 247 0.28 41.32 -24.20
C ALA A 247 0.00 42.80 -24.44
N SER A 248 -0.64 43.12 -25.56
CA SER A 248 -1.12 44.45 -25.90
C SER A 248 -2.48 44.39 -26.56
N SER A 249 -3.42 45.22 -26.10
CA SER A 249 -4.65 45.56 -26.81
C SER A 249 -4.56 46.99 -27.38
N THR A 250 -5.63 47.52 -27.97
CA THR A 250 -5.68 48.89 -28.51
C THR A 250 -5.23 49.94 -27.50
N ASP A 251 -5.47 49.69 -26.21
CA ASP A 251 -5.24 50.67 -25.15
C ASP A 251 -4.40 50.15 -23.97
N ALA A 252 -4.29 48.84 -23.73
CA ALA A 252 -3.66 48.30 -22.53
C ALA A 252 -2.49 47.37 -22.84
N CYS A 253 -1.54 47.25 -21.90
CA CYS A 253 -0.44 46.30 -22.01
C CYS A 253 -0.16 45.57 -20.70
N ALA A 254 0.42 44.38 -20.81
CA ALA A 254 0.91 43.61 -19.67
C ALA A 254 2.16 42.83 -20.06
N GLU A 255 3.03 42.62 -19.09
CA GLU A 255 4.18 41.75 -19.22
C GLU A 255 4.17 40.67 -18.15
N LYS A 256 4.60 39.47 -18.51
CA LYS A 256 4.79 38.36 -17.57
C LYS A 256 6.03 37.58 -17.94
N THR A 257 6.92 37.38 -16.98
CA THR A 257 8.02 36.43 -17.16
C THR A 257 7.52 35.01 -16.96
N VAL A 258 7.93 34.11 -17.83
CA VAL A 258 7.82 32.66 -17.65
C VAL A 258 9.23 32.13 -17.45
N SER A 259 9.51 31.56 -16.28
CA SER A 259 10.86 31.05 -16.02
C SER A 259 11.17 29.85 -16.91
N ALA A 260 12.44 29.68 -17.28
CA ALA A 260 12.93 28.49 -17.96
C ALA A 260 12.48 27.20 -17.25
N SER A 261 12.48 27.18 -15.91
CA SER A 261 12.02 26.03 -15.15
C SER A 261 10.54 25.74 -15.43
N ASP A 262 9.69 26.75 -15.61
CA ASP A 262 8.24 26.60 -15.85
C ASP A 262 7.91 26.10 -17.25
N ILE A 263 8.92 26.00 -18.10
CA ILE A 263 8.87 25.48 -19.47
C ILE A 263 9.54 24.10 -19.53
N TRP A 264 10.64 23.93 -18.80
CA TRP A 264 11.50 22.74 -18.81
C TRP A 264 11.54 22.09 -17.43
N PHE A 265 11.14 20.83 -17.39
CA PHE A 265 11.47 19.95 -16.27
C PHE A 265 12.84 19.32 -16.54
N ASP A 266 13.81 19.54 -15.64
CA ASP A 266 15.07 18.81 -15.63
C ASP A 266 14.92 17.56 -14.74
N PRO A 267 14.98 16.34 -15.29
CA PRO A 267 14.81 15.13 -14.52
C PRO A 267 15.88 14.98 -13.44
N ILE A 268 15.48 14.42 -12.30
CA ILE A 268 16.42 14.14 -11.22
C ILE A 268 17.50 13.15 -11.70
N ARG A 269 18.77 13.50 -11.45
CA ARG A 269 19.95 12.68 -11.71
C ARG A 269 20.85 12.67 -10.48
N TYR A 270 20.97 11.53 -9.83
CA TYR A 270 21.78 11.37 -8.64
C TYR A 270 23.24 11.09 -8.99
N ARG A 271 24.16 11.67 -8.22
CA ARG A 271 25.59 11.34 -8.35
C ARG A 271 25.82 9.88 -7.97
N PRO A 272 26.53 9.07 -8.75
CA PRO A 272 26.83 7.70 -8.33
C PRO A 272 27.73 7.73 -7.09
N ILE A 273 27.34 6.98 -6.03
CA ILE A 273 28.22 6.81 -4.87
C ILE A 273 29.42 5.94 -5.31
N PRO A 274 30.67 6.43 -5.16
CA PRO A 274 31.85 5.71 -5.59
C PRO A 274 32.20 4.57 -4.61
N ALA A 275 32.66 3.47 -5.18
CA ALA A 275 33.24 2.37 -4.41
C ALA A 275 34.67 2.71 -3.95
N ALA A 276 35.38 3.54 -4.71
CA ALA A 276 36.71 4.02 -4.35
C ALA A 276 37.01 5.38 -5.01
N ILE A 277 37.78 6.20 -4.31
CA ILE A 277 38.35 7.45 -4.82
C ILE A 277 39.86 7.40 -4.60
N HIS A 278 40.61 7.85 -5.60
CA HIS A 278 42.05 7.88 -5.47
C HIS A 278 42.52 8.79 -4.33
N GLY A 279 43.37 8.23 -3.47
CA GLY A 279 44.00 8.93 -2.34
C GLY A 279 43.13 9.01 -1.10
N LEU A 280 41.96 8.37 -1.06
CA LEU A 280 41.10 8.27 0.12
C LEU A 280 41.00 6.81 0.58
N ARG A 281 41.01 6.60 1.91
CA ARG A 281 40.74 5.27 2.49
C ARG A 281 39.25 4.95 2.54
N ALA A 282 38.44 5.97 2.82
CA ALA A 282 36.98 5.88 2.79
C ALA A 282 36.41 7.16 2.15
N CYS A 283 35.48 6.99 1.20
CA CYS A 283 34.83 8.09 0.51
C CYS A 283 33.36 8.28 0.90
N VAL A 284 32.82 7.44 1.78
CA VAL A 284 31.41 7.48 2.21
C VAL A 284 31.34 7.29 3.72
N ARG A 285 30.45 8.02 4.38
CA ARG A 285 30.09 7.84 5.79
C ARG A 285 28.57 7.90 5.94
N THR A 286 28.02 7.03 6.78
CA THR A 286 26.63 7.18 7.25
C THR A 286 26.57 8.23 8.37
N LEU A 287 25.49 8.99 8.40
CA LEU A 287 25.11 9.91 9.48
C LEU A 287 23.95 9.33 10.32
N ASP A 288 23.60 8.06 10.12
CA ASP A 288 22.63 7.35 10.94
C ASP A 288 23.09 7.32 12.41
N GLY A 289 22.12 7.32 13.33
CA GLY A 289 22.37 7.26 14.75
C GLY A 289 21.44 8.19 15.52
N SER A 290 22.02 8.91 16.48
CA SER A 290 21.25 9.72 17.44
C SER A 290 21.33 11.20 17.10
N TRP A 291 20.21 11.75 16.64
CA TRP A 291 20.02 13.16 16.33
C TRP A 291 19.23 13.84 17.46
N ARG A 292 18.85 15.09 17.24
CA ARG A 292 17.98 15.89 18.12
C ARG A 292 16.74 16.37 17.36
N MET A 293 15.62 16.43 18.07
CA MET A 293 14.35 16.91 17.55
C MET A 293 13.65 17.82 18.56
N ARG A 294 12.96 18.86 18.08
CA ARG A 294 12.14 19.77 18.88
C ARG A 294 10.92 20.20 18.08
N ALA A 295 9.72 20.08 18.66
CA ALA A 295 8.48 20.59 18.08
C ALA A 295 8.24 22.05 18.49
N GLY A 296 7.50 22.81 17.67
CA GLY A 296 7.20 24.24 17.89
C GLY A 296 8.00 25.17 16.96
N GLU A 297 8.09 26.46 17.29
CA GLU A 297 8.67 27.52 16.42
C GLU A 297 10.09 27.20 15.89
N PRO A 298 10.25 26.80 14.62
CA PRO A 298 11.51 26.24 14.12
C PRO A 298 12.62 27.27 13.98
N ALA A 299 12.27 28.49 13.55
CA ALA A 299 13.22 29.59 13.40
C ALA A 299 13.93 29.93 14.72
N ALA A 300 13.26 29.75 15.86
CA ALA A 300 13.83 29.99 17.19
C ALA A 300 14.77 28.87 17.68
N ALA A 301 14.76 27.69 17.03
CA ALA A 301 15.57 26.54 17.44
C ALA A 301 16.94 26.47 16.71
N ARG A 302 17.04 27.07 15.53
CA ARG A 302 18.26 27.03 14.69
C ARG A 302 19.45 27.64 15.43
N GLY A 303 20.59 26.96 15.40
CA GLY A 303 21.81 27.43 16.08
C GLY A 303 21.86 27.23 17.60
N LEU A 304 20.75 26.86 18.26
CA LEU A 304 20.76 26.57 19.70
C LEU A 304 21.60 25.32 20.02
N PRO A 305 22.45 25.33 21.05
CA PRO A 305 23.19 24.14 21.48
C PRO A 305 22.31 22.90 21.65
N LEU A 306 22.82 21.73 21.24
CA LEU A 306 22.08 20.46 21.31
C LEU A 306 22.03 19.84 22.73
N GLY A 307 22.63 20.52 23.72
CA GLY A 307 22.88 20.04 25.07
C GLY A 307 21.66 20.04 26.01
N ASP A 308 20.88 21.14 26.08
CA ASP A 308 19.63 21.17 26.86
C ASP A 308 18.76 22.43 26.58
N HIS A 309 18.14 22.49 25.39
CA HIS A 309 17.25 23.59 24.98
C HIS A 309 15.89 23.09 24.45
N GLY A 310 15.31 22.11 25.15
CA GLY A 310 14.08 21.45 24.72
C GLY A 310 14.25 20.45 23.57
N TRP A 311 15.50 20.15 23.21
CA TRP A 311 15.86 19.12 22.25
C TRP A 311 15.66 17.72 22.86
N ARG A 312 14.91 16.87 22.16
CA ARG A 312 14.75 15.45 22.51
C ARG A 312 15.63 14.59 21.62
N ARG A 313 16.04 13.43 22.14
CA ARG A 313 16.78 12.45 21.34
C ARG A 313 15.88 11.86 20.26
N PHE A 314 16.38 11.78 19.03
CA PHE A 314 15.68 11.20 17.89
C PHE A 314 16.61 10.24 17.14
N LYS A 315 16.21 8.99 16.96
CA LYS A 315 16.97 7.99 16.20
C LYS A 315 16.69 8.16 14.70
N VAL A 316 17.76 8.17 13.91
CA VAL A 316 17.75 8.18 12.45
C VAL A 316 18.48 6.93 11.95
N PRO A 317 17.94 6.14 11.01
CA PRO A 317 16.60 6.29 10.44
C PRO A 317 15.49 6.05 11.47
N GLY A 318 14.38 6.78 11.35
CA GLY A 318 13.28 6.70 12.28
C GLY A 318 12.11 7.64 11.96
N GLN A 319 10.94 7.28 12.46
CA GLN A 319 9.73 8.10 12.48
C GLN A 319 9.49 8.62 13.89
N TRP A 320 9.01 9.85 14.02
CA TRP A 320 8.89 10.48 15.33
C TRP A 320 7.79 9.86 16.19
N LEU A 321 6.68 9.43 15.58
CA LEU A 321 5.53 8.90 16.32
C LEU A 321 5.89 7.55 16.98
N GLN A 322 6.56 6.67 16.25
CA GLN A 322 7.09 5.39 16.76
C GLN A 322 8.16 5.56 17.84
N GLN A 323 8.71 6.76 17.99
CA GLN A 323 9.63 7.13 19.06
C GLN A 323 8.95 7.91 20.20
N GLY A 324 7.62 7.99 20.18
CA GLY A 324 6.81 8.59 21.25
C GLY A 324 6.61 10.09 21.11
N LEU A 325 6.83 10.64 19.93
CA LEU A 325 6.67 12.07 19.63
C LEU A 325 5.50 12.24 18.64
N ASP A 326 4.32 12.53 19.21
CA ASP A 326 3.09 12.76 18.44
C ASP A 326 2.99 14.24 18.06
N VAL A 327 3.34 14.56 16.82
CA VAL A 327 3.32 15.92 16.28
C VAL A 327 2.25 16.01 15.19
N PRO A 328 1.32 16.99 15.25
CA PRO A 328 0.34 17.19 14.20
C PRO A 328 1.00 17.43 12.83
N LEU A 329 0.34 17.01 11.76
CA LEU A 329 0.89 17.10 10.40
C LEU A 329 1.15 18.55 9.94
N THR A 330 0.39 19.50 10.49
CA THR A 330 0.46 20.95 10.24
C THR A 330 1.60 21.64 10.98
N GLU A 331 2.13 21.02 12.02
CA GLU A 331 3.09 21.65 12.92
C GLU A 331 4.52 21.39 12.43
N PRO A 332 5.36 22.44 12.35
CA PRO A 332 6.73 22.25 11.93
C PRO A 332 7.60 21.69 13.07
N VAL A 333 8.63 20.95 12.69
CA VAL A 333 9.56 20.25 13.57
C VAL A 333 10.98 20.63 13.22
N SER A 334 11.76 21.04 14.23
CA SER A 334 13.19 21.21 14.11
C SER A 334 13.90 19.88 14.34
N VAL A 335 14.82 19.52 13.45
CA VAL A 335 15.68 18.34 13.59
C VAL A 335 17.13 18.77 13.36
N ALA A 336 18.05 18.31 14.21
CA ALA A 336 19.44 18.71 14.11
C ALA A 336 20.43 17.61 14.51
N THR A 337 21.63 17.67 13.96
CA THR A 337 22.74 16.78 14.31
C THR A 337 24.09 17.46 14.11
N GLU A 338 25.11 16.95 14.79
CA GLU A 338 26.50 17.33 14.61
C GLU A 338 27.33 16.13 14.17
N PHE A 339 28.18 16.31 13.16
CA PHE A 339 29.01 15.23 12.64
C PHE A 339 30.36 15.74 12.14
N PRO A 340 31.44 14.96 12.27
CA PRO A 340 32.74 15.33 11.72
C PRO A 340 32.84 14.95 10.23
N VAL A 341 33.38 15.85 9.41
CA VAL A 341 33.85 15.49 8.06
C VAL A 341 35.36 15.27 8.09
N PRO A 342 35.90 14.15 7.55
CA PRO A 342 37.33 13.87 7.62
C PRO A 342 38.20 14.97 6.98
N ALA A 343 39.30 15.35 7.64
CA ALA A 343 40.23 16.35 7.11
C ALA A 343 40.86 15.94 5.77
N GLU A 344 41.00 14.63 5.53
CA GLU A 344 41.49 14.04 4.27
C GLU A 344 40.59 14.33 3.06
N TRP A 345 39.34 14.74 3.26
CA TRP A 345 38.43 15.11 2.16
C TRP A 345 38.64 16.56 1.67
N ARG A 346 39.55 17.33 2.28
CA ARG A 346 39.84 18.70 1.84
C ARG A 346 40.29 18.71 0.36
N GLY A 347 39.74 19.62 -0.43
CA GLY A 347 39.98 19.72 -1.89
C GLY A 347 39.18 18.72 -2.73
N ARG A 348 38.21 18.02 -2.13
CA ARG A 348 37.24 17.15 -2.80
C ARG A 348 35.87 17.82 -2.81
N ARG A 349 34.97 17.36 -3.68
CA ARG A 349 33.55 17.70 -3.55
C ARG A 349 32.94 16.85 -2.44
N VAL A 350 32.01 17.41 -1.68
CA VAL A 350 31.33 16.71 -0.58
C VAL A 350 29.83 16.78 -0.81
N ILE A 351 29.19 15.61 -0.89
CA ILE A 351 27.76 15.47 -1.15
C ILE A 351 27.08 14.93 0.10
N LEU A 352 26.02 15.61 0.54
CA LEU A 352 25.10 15.13 1.57
C LEU A 352 23.86 14.55 0.88
N ARG A 353 23.49 13.31 1.21
CA ARG A 353 22.32 12.62 0.66
C ARG A 353 21.46 12.02 1.78
N PHE A 354 20.16 12.20 1.66
CA PHE A 354 19.16 11.44 2.41
C PHE A 354 18.49 10.48 1.44
N ASP A 355 18.35 9.21 1.81
CA ASP A 355 17.73 8.23 0.93
C ASP A 355 16.19 8.34 0.90
N ALA A 356 15.62 8.97 1.93
CA ALA A 356 14.22 9.38 2.02
C ALA A 356 14.04 10.34 3.21
N VAL A 357 13.14 11.31 3.08
CA VAL A 357 12.72 12.22 4.14
C VAL A 357 11.21 12.38 4.05
N HIS A 358 10.49 12.04 5.11
CA HIS A 358 9.04 12.09 5.14
C HIS A 358 8.58 13.45 5.68
N GLY A 359 8.38 14.38 4.75
CA GLY A 359 7.92 15.74 5.01
C GLY A 359 8.67 16.77 4.13
N GLY A 360 8.00 17.90 3.87
CA GLY A 360 8.63 19.06 3.27
C GLY A 360 9.68 19.60 4.22
N THR A 361 10.91 19.76 3.73
CA THR A 361 12.05 20.06 4.59
C THR A 361 12.90 21.19 4.04
N GLN A 362 13.33 22.09 4.92
CA GLN A 362 14.35 23.11 4.69
C GLN A 362 15.64 22.72 5.41
N TYR A 363 16.81 23.00 4.81
CA TYR A 363 18.10 22.51 5.29
C TYR A 363 19.13 23.64 5.45
N TRP A 364 19.89 23.59 6.53
CA TRP A 364 21.03 24.46 6.79
C TRP A 364 22.25 23.65 7.24
N LEU A 365 23.41 23.95 6.68
CA LEU A 365 24.69 23.42 7.13
C LEU A 365 25.54 24.57 7.65
N ASN A 366 25.99 24.47 8.90
CA ASN A 366 26.78 25.49 9.60
C ASN A 366 26.15 26.91 9.49
N GLY A 367 24.82 26.98 9.62
CA GLY A 367 24.04 28.22 9.54
C GLY A 367 23.72 28.72 8.12
N VAL A 368 24.31 28.11 7.07
CA VAL A 368 24.05 28.47 5.68
C VAL A 368 22.95 27.60 5.10
N ARG A 369 21.91 28.21 4.50
CA ARG A 369 20.82 27.47 3.84
C ARG A 369 21.36 26.73 2.61
N ILE A 370 21.18 25.42 2.55
CA ILE A 370 21.63 24.60 1.41
C ILE A 370 20.51 24.21 0.45
N GLY A 371 19.25 24.25 0.89
CA GLY A 371 18.10 24.02 0.01
C GLY A 371 16.83 23.56 0.73
N SER A 372 15.90 23.01 -0.06
CA SER A 372 14.66 22.41 0.41
C SER A 372 14.27 21.20 -0.44
N SER A 373 13.40 20.33 0.09
CA SER A 373 12.95 19.13 -0.63
C SER A 373 11.56 18.66 -0.24
N GLU A 374 10.91 17.96 -1.16
CA GLU A 374 9.61 17.32 -0.96
C GLU A 374 9.51 16.03 -1.81
N ASN A 375 10.31 15.02 -1.47
CA ASN A 375 10.51 13.81 -2.30
C ASN A 375 10.02 12.50 -1.62
N LEU A 376 9.63 12.57 -0.35
CA LEU A 376 9.12 11.50 0.52
C LEU A 376 9.95 10.21 0.51
N PHE A 377 9.71 9.35 -0.48
CA PHE A 377 10.28 8.00 -0.63
C PHE A 377 11.47 7.94 -1.58
N THR A 378 11.88 9.07 -2.16
CA THR A 378 13.03 9.12 -3.06
C THR A 378 14.16 10.00 -2.50
N PRO A 379 15.42 9.77 -2.91
CA PRO A 379 16.54 10.49 -2.33
C PRO A 379 16.51 12.01 -2.57
N VAL A 380 17.28 12.73 -1.78
CA VAL A 380 17.59 14.16 -1.95
C VAL A 380 19.07 14.36 -1.71
N GLU A 381 19.74 15.16 -2.53
CA GLU A 381 21.17 15.42 -2.39
C GLU A 381 21.56 16.88 -2.58
N TRP A 382 22.58 17.32 -1.85
CA TRP A 382 23.21 18.64 -1.99
C TRP A 382 24.71 18.51 -2.08
N ASP A 383 25.32 19.31 -2.95
CA ASP A 383 26.74 19.58 -2.89
C ASP A 383 26.99 20.62 -1.80
N VAL A 384 27.66 20.19 -0.73
CA VAL A 384 27.91 20.98 0.48
C VAL A 384 29.38 21.37 0.64
N THR A 385 30.16 21.27 -0.45
CA THR A 385 31.63 21.44 -0.43
C THR A 385 32.06 22.75 0.21
N GLU A 386 31.38 23.85 -0.10
CA GLU A 386 31.74 25.20 0.37
C GLU A 386 31.33 25.46 1.82
N GLN A 387 30.36 24.69 2.35
CA GLN A 387 29.80 24.88 3.68
C GLN A 387 30.46 23.98 4.73
N VAL A 388 31.17 22.92 4.31
CA VAL A 388 31.76 21.93 5.22
C VAL A 388 33.05 22.42 5.88
N LEU A 389 33.15 22.19 7.19
CA LEU A 389 34.34 22.36 8.01
C LEU A 389 35.09 21.03 8.13
N PHE A 390 36.20 20.91 7.40
CA PHE A 390 37.02 19.68 7.38
C PHE A 390 37.83 19.49 8.68
N GLY A 391 37.71 18.30 9.28
CA GLY A 391 38.38 17.94 10.54
C GLY A 391 37.69 18.51 11.79
N GLN A 392 36.55 19.18 11.65
CA GLN A 392 35.79 19.81 12.73
C GLN A 392 34.34 19.29 12.74
N PRO A 393 33.61 19.44 13.86
CA PRO A 393 32.17 19.22 13.88
C PRO A 393 31.45 20.15 12.88
N ASN A 394 30.55 19.58 12.10
CA ASN A 394 29.62 20.29 11.23
C ASN A 394 28.23 20.14 11.82
N ARG A 395 27.44 21.21 11.81
CA ARG A 395 26.07 21.22 12.30
C ARG A 395 25.10 21.27 11.13
N LEU A 396 24.19 20.32 11.09
CA LEU A 396 23.06 20.29 10.17
C LEU A 396 21.78 20.58 10.97
N ASP A 397 21.05 21.61 10.55
CA ASP A 397 19.72 21.96 11.05
C ASP A 397 18.69 21.76 9.93
N MET A 398 17.53 21.23 10.29
CA MET A 398 16.40 20.95 9.41
C MET A 398 15.12 21.48 10.02
N GLU A 399 14.24 22.03 9.18
CA GLU A 399 12.88 22.39 9.55
C GLU A 399 11.93 21.59 8.66
N MET A 400 11.09 20.75 9.28
CA MET A 400 10.28 19.74 8.61
C MET A 400 8.79 19.99 8.87
N ILE A 401 7.93 19.80 7.88
CA ILE A 401 6.46 19.77 8.02
C ILE A 401 5.91 18.61 7.19
N VAL A 402 4.92 17.87 7.69
CA VAL A 402 4.40 16.69 6.97
C VAL A 402 3.35 17.07 5.96
N GLN A 403 2.40 17.95 6.32
CA GLN A 403 1.34 18.38 5.43
C GLN A 403 1.92 19.20 4.27
N THR A 404 2.02 18.52 3.13
CA THR A 404 2.62 19.03 1.90
C THR A 404 1.88 18.48 0.69
N GLU A 405 2.16 19.01 -0.48
CA GLU A 405 1.52 18.59 -1.71
C GLU A 405 1.88 17.13 -2.06
N SER A 406 3.13 16.75 -1.90
CA SER A 406 3.63 15.39 -2.13
C SER A 406 3.05 14.41 -1.11
N GLU A 407 2.83 14.83 0.14
CA GLU A 407 2.13 14.01 1.14
C GLU A 407 0.66 13.81 0.76
N ARG A 408 0.01 14.85 0.21
CA ARG A 408 -1.35 14.76 -0.31
C ARG A 408 -1.43 13.79 -1.49
N LEU A 409 -0.50 13.89 -2.45
CA LEU A 409 -0.44 13.06 -3.66
C LEU A 409 -0.06 11.60 -3.35
N ALA A 410 0.88 11.38 -2.42
CA ALA A 410 1.27 10.04 -1.98
C ALA A 410 0.26 9.41 -1.02
N HIS A 411 -0.55 10.25 -0.36
CA HIS A 411 -1.48 9.87 0.70
C HIS A 411 -0.83 9.00 1.80
N ALA A 412 0.47 9.17 2.07
CA ALA A 412 1.23 8.14 2.77
C ALA A 412 0.84 7.98 4.25
N SER A 413 0.69 9.08 5.00
CA SER A 413 0.24 9.06 6.40
C SER A 413 -1.25 8.73 6.51
N GLY A 414 -2.05 9.15 5.53
CA GLY A 414 -3.47 8.79 5.44
C GLY A 414 -3.65 7.29 5.25
N TYR A 415 -2.92 6.72 4.31
CA TYR A 415 -2.88 5.28 4.02
C TYR A 415 -2.34 4.49 5.21
N ALA A 416 -1.31 4.99 5.91
CA ALA A 416 -0.80 4.35 7.12
C ALA A 416 -1.67 4.54 8.37
N PHE A 417 -2.69 5.40 8.33
CA PHE A 417 -3.53 5.83 9.46
C PHE A 417 -2.75 6.39 10.66
N HIS A 418 -1.56 6.94 10.42
CA HIS A 418 -0.75 7.63 11.41
C HIS A 418 0.33 8.50 10.73
N SER A 419 0.83 9.51 11.44
CA SER A 419 1.90 10.39 10.94
C SER A 419 3.17 9.61 10.65
N LEU A 420 3.66 9.69 9.40
CA LEU A 420 4.90 9.05 8.97
C LEU A 420 6.13 9.97 9.06
N GLY A 421 5.97 11.18 9.62
CA GLY A 421 7.02 12.20 9.60
C GLY A 421 8.34 11.77 10.25
N GLY A 422 9.44 12.22 9.64
CA GLY A 422 10.80 11.91 10.07
C GLY A 422 11.75 11.56 8.92
N ILE A 423 12.81 10.82 9.24
CA ILE A 423 13.86 10.45 8.28
C ILE A 423 13.88 8.91 8.22
N PRO A 424 13.05 8.28 7.38
CA PRO A 424 12.79 6.83 7.47
C PRO A 424 13.91 5.95 6.91
N ARG A 425 14.82 6.51 6.10
CA ARG A 425 15.97 5.80 5.50
C ARG A 425 17.29 6.49 5.81
N SER A 426 18.39 5.84 5.43
CA SER A 426 19.75 6.27 5.78
C SER A 426 20.12 7.65 5.26
N VAL A 427 20.97 8.34 6.02
CA VAL A 427 21.61 9.60 5.64
C VAL A 427 23.09 9.35 5.43
N ARG A 428 23.62 9.83 4.31
CA ARG A 428 25.01 9.58 3.88
C ARG A 428 25.69 10.87 3.48
N ILE A 429 26.95 11.01 3.85
CA ILE A 429 27.84 12.04 3.31
C ILE A 429 28.99 11.35 2.60
N PHE A 430 29.34 11.82 1.41
CA PHE A 430 30.40 11.21 0.61
C PHE A 430 31.22 12.24 -0.14
N ALA A 431 32.51 11.93 -0.31
CA ALA A 431 33.40 12.72 -1.13
C ALA A 431 33.30 12.30 -2.60
N LEU A 432 33.64 13.20 -3.50
CA LEU A 432 33.89 12.96 -4.93
C LEU A 432 35.17 13.70 -5.35
N PRO A 433 35.95 13.20 -6.33
CA PRO A 433 37.03 13.99 -6.92
C PRO A 433 36.52 15.30 -7.52
N ALA A 434 37.40 16.30 -7.70
CA ALA A 434 37.03 17.58 -8.31
C ALA A 434 36.44 17.40 -9.72
N THR A 435 37.04 16.49 -10.51
CA THR A 435 36.47 15.97 -11.75
C THR A 435 35.85 14.60 -11.47
N HIS A 436 34.52 14.49 -11.61
CA HIS A 436 33.73 13.32 -11.22
C HIS A 436 32.59 13.03 -12.21
N LEU A 437 32.01 11.84 -12.12
CA LEU A 437 30.78 11.43 -12.78
C LEU A 437 29.61 12.12 -12.08
N ARG A 438 28.97 13.07 -12.77
CA ARG A 438 27.79 13.78 -12.29
C ARG A 438 26.54 12.90 -12.33
N SER A 439 26.44 12.06 -13.34
CA SER A 439 25.36 11.08 -13.52
C SER A 439 25.92 9.80 -14.15
N LEU A 440 25.26 8.67 -13.94
CA LEU A 440 25.62 7.40 -14.57
C LEU A 440 24.38 6.56 -14.81
N ARG A 441 24.03 6.38 -16.09
CA ARG A 441 22.96 5.48 -16.53
C ARG A 441 23.55 4.21 -17.11
N ILE A 442 23.02 3.06 -16.69
CA ILE A 442 23.49 1.74 -17.11
C ILE A 442 22.30 0.93 -17.66
N SER A 443 22.45 0.40 -18.86
CA SER A 443 21.56 -0.63 -19.43
C SER A 443 22.36 -1.90 -19.72
N ALA A 444 21.81 -3.05 -19.33
CA ALA A 444 22.41 -4.38 -19.55
C ALA A 444 21.38 -5.29 -20.24
N GLY A 445 21.21 -5.10 -21.54
CA GLY A 445 20.28 -5.85 -22.37
C GLY A 445 20.88 -7.12 -22.97
N LEU A 446 20.09 -7.77 -23.82
CA LEU A 446 20.55 -8.85 -24.69
C LEU A 446 20.44 -8.43 -26.16
N ASP A 447 21.26 -9.05 -27.00
CA ASP A 447 21.10 -8.94 -28.45
C ASP A 447 19.80 -9.62 -28.93
N ARG A 448 19.46 -9.44 -30.21
CA ARG A 448 18.21 -9.98 -30.77
C ARG A 448 18.14 -11.52 -30.75
N SER A 449 19.29 -12.20 -30.66
CA SER A 449 19.35 -13.66 -30.53
C SER A 449 19.31 -14.17 -29.09
N TYR A 450 19.35 -13.27 -28.09
CA TYR A 450 19.43 -13.55 -26.65
C TYR A 450 20.68 -14.34 -26.22
N GLN A 451 21.78 -14.26 -26.97
CA GLN A 451 23.02 -15.02 -26.71
C GLN A 451 24.15 -14.14 -26.18
N SER A 452 24.15 -12.85 -26.52
CA SER A 452 25.20 -11.91 -26.12
C SER A 452 24.62 -10.77 -25.29
N GLY A 453 25.38 -10.34 -24.28
CA GLY A 453 25.03 -9.18 -23.48
C GLY A 453 25.32 -7.91 -24.27
N LEU A 454 24.47 -6.90 -24.10
CA LEU A 454 24.67 -5.54 -24.61
C LEU A 454 24.71 -4.58 -23.43
N VAL A 455 25.85 -3.92 -23.24
CA VAL A 455 26.02 -2.90 -22.21
C VAL A 455 25.97 -1.53 -22.87
N GLU A 456 25.12 -0.65 -22.35
CA GLU A 456 25.09 0.77 -22.71
C GLU A 456 25.30 1.59 -21.45
N ILE A 457 26.25 2.53 -21.51
CA ILE A 457 26.58 3.45 -20.42
C ILE A 457 26.44 4.87 -20.96
N MET A 458 25.66 5.69 -20.29
CA MET A 458 25.62 7.14 -20.49
C MET A 458 26.07 7.82 -19.21
N ALA A 459 27.02 8.75 -19.32
CA ALA A 459 27.59 9.41 -18.17
C ALA A 459 27.84 10.89 -18.45
N ASP A 460 27.40 11.74 -17.50
CA ASP A 460 27.77 13.14 -17.47
C ASP A 460 28.99 13.31 -16.57
N ILE A 461 29.96 14.12 -16.99
CA ILE A 461 31.20 14.39 -16.24
C ILE A 461 31.22 15.87 -15.89
N GLU A 462 31.51 16.20 -14.63
CA GLU A 462 31.60 17.57 -14.12
C GLU A 462 32.98 17.79 -13.48
N GLY A 463 33.55 18.98 -13.69
CA GLY A 463 34.82 19.41 -13.07
C GLY A 463 35.87 19.94 -14.06
N PRO A 464 37.02 20.42 -13.55
CA PRO A 464 38.02 21.17 -14.34
C PRO A 464 38.70 20.35 -15.44
N ASP A 465 38.71 19.02 -15.34
CA ASP A 465 39.32 18.13 -16.32
C ASP A 465 38.28 17.32 -17.11
N ALA A 466 37.01 17.70 -17.10
CA ALA A 466 35.92 16.93 -17.73
C ALA A 466 36.21 16.59 -19.21
N GLU A 467 36.72 17.56 -19.98
CA GLU A 467 37.06 17.38 -21.40
C GLU A 467 38.30 16.47 -21.64
N ARG A 468 39.11 16.24 -20.61
CA ARG A 468 40.29 15.36 -20.62
C ARG A 468 40.01 13.99 -20.03
N ALA A 469 38.83 13.78 -19.45
CA ALA A 469 38.49 12.54 -18.79
C ALA A 469 38.13 11.42 -19.77
N VAL A 470 38.45 10.18 -19.40
CA VAL A 470 38.16 8.95 -20.14
C VAL A 470 37.38 8.01 -19.23
N ILE A 471 36.34 7.39 -19.78
CA ILE A 471 35.57 6.36 -19.08
C ILE A 471 36.11 4.99 -19.51
N ARG A 472 36.50 4.20 -18.52
CA ARG A 472 36.86 2.79 -18.71
C ARG A 472 35.83 1.91 -18.02
N SER A 473 35.27 0.98 -18.78
CA SER A 473 34.31 0.02 -18.29
C SER A 473 34.93 -1.38 -18.26
N ARG A 474 34.58 -2.18 -17.26
CA ARG A 474 34.99 -3.57 -17.14
C ARG A 474 33.84 -4.43 -16.62
N VAL A 475 33.59 -5.55 -17.30
CA VAL A 475 32.62 -6.57 -16.86
C VAL A 475 33.38 -7.78 -16.33
N LEU A 476 33.09 -8.12 -15.08
CA LEU A 476 33.56 -9.35 -14.42
C LEU A 476 32.45 -10.39 -14.41
N GLY A 477 32.82 -11.63 -14.75
CA GLY A 477 31.99 -12.83 -14.73
C GLY A 477 31.43 -13.16 -13.34
N THR A 478 30.50 -14.11 -13.30
CA THR A 478 29.87 -14.58 -12.06
C THR A 478 30.86 -15.22 -11.08
N ASP A 479 31.98 -15.73 -11.59
CA ASP A 479 33.11 -16.33 -10.87
C ASP A 479 34.25 -15.32 -10.60
N GLY A 480 34.09 -14.06 -11.03
CA GLY A 480 35.11 -13.02 -10.93
C GLY A 480 36.09 -12.99 -12.11
N SER A 481 35.95 -13.86 -13.11
CA SER A 481 36.77 -13.84 -14.32
C SER A 481 36.57 -12.57 -15.14
N HIS A 482 37.57 -12.18 -15.92
CA HIS A 482 37.48 -10.97 -16.75
C HIS A 482 36.82 -11.29 -18.10
N MET A 483 35.69 -10.64 -18.42
CA MET A 483 34.94 -10.92 -19.66
C MET A 483 35.06 -9.83 -20.73
N SER A 484 35.15 -8.55 -20.35
CA SER A 484 35.26 -7.44 -21.30
C SER A 484 35.82 -6.17 -20.65
N GLN A 485 36.59 -5.36 -21.40
CA GLN A 485 37.14 -4.08 -20.94
C GLN A 485 37.29 -3.05 -22.06
N PRO A 486 36.19 -2.42 -22.51
CA PRO A 486 36.27 -1.28 -23.41
C PRO A 486 36.66 0.01 -22.65
N SER A 487 37.45 0.84 -23.32
CA SER A 487 37.81 2.19 -22.85
C SER A 487 37.60 3.19 -23.97
N VAL A 488 36.81 4.24 -23.73
CA VAL A 488 36.52 5.24 -24.76
C VAL A 488 36.53 6.63 -24.12
N ARG A 489 37.07 7.60 -24.87
CA ARG A 489 36.94 9.03 -24.56
C ARG A 489 35.61 9.54 -25.09
N SER A 490 34.52 9.02 -24.53
CA SER A 490 33.15 9.37 -24.90
C SER A 490 32.27 9.34 -23.65
N ARG A 491 31.29 10.24 -23.59
CA ARG A 491 30.24 10.31 -22.56
C ARG A 491 29.18 9.21 -22.74
N SER A 492 29.20 8.51 -23.88
CA SER A 492 28.38 7.35 -24.17
C SER A 492 29.25 6.18 -24.64
N LEU A 493 29.01 4.99 -24.10
CA LEU A 493 29.75 3.77 -24.41
C LEU A 493 28.78 2.60 -24.58
N SER A 494 28.83 1.96 -25.75
CA SER A 494 28.07 0.74 -26.05
C SER A 494 28.99 -0.38 -26.51
N PHE A 495 28.81 -1.59 -25.98
CA PHE A 495 29.62 -2.75 -26.35
C PHE A 495 28.90 -4.07 -26.07
N SER A 496 29.34 -5.14 -26.74
CA SER A 496 28.84 -6.49 -26.54
C SER A 496 29.74 -7.32 -25.62
N VAL A 497 29.13 -8.24 -24.87
CA VAL A 497 29.81 -9.23 -24.02
C VAL A 497 29.35 -10.62 -24.44
N PRO A 498 30.19 -11.39 -25.15
CA PRO A 498 29.81 -12.74 -25.60
C PRO A 498 29.85 -13.75 -24.44
N GLY A 499 29.17 -14.88 -24.61
CA GLY A 499 29.26 -16.02 -23.69
C GLY A 499 28.68 -15.76 -22.30
N ILE A 500 27.75 -14.81 -22.18
CA ILE A 500 27.04 -14.55 -20.93
C ILE A 500 25.97 -15.63 -20.69
N ARG A 501 25.67 -15.86 -19.42
CA ARG A 501 24.41 -16.45 -18.96
C ARG A 501 23.42 -15.33 -18.61
N PRO A 502 22.23 -15.29 -19.23
CA PRO A 502 21.21 -14.28 -18.94
C PRO A 502 20.73 -14.32 -17.48
N TRP A 503 20.23 -13.19 -17.02
CA TRP A 503 19.52 -13.10 -15.75
C TRP A 503 18.03 -13.44 -15.96
N THR A 504 17.48 -14.27 -15.08
CA THR A 504 16.03 -14.54 -14.95
C THR A 504 15.65 -14.67 -13.48
N ASN A 505 14.35 -14.74 -13.18
CA ASN A 505 13.83 -15.04 -11.83
C ASN A 505 14.09 -16.50 -11.37
N GLU A 506 14.52 -17.37 -12.28
CA GLU A 506 14.83 -18.78 -12.02
C GLU A 506 16.34 -19.03 -11.93
N THR A 507 17.13 -18.33 -12.75
CA THR A 507 18.60 -18.37 -12.77
C THR A 507 19.17 -16.95 -12.72
N PRO A 508 19.31 -16.35 -11.52
CA PRO A 508 19.68 -14.94 -11.36
C PRO A 508 21.19 -14.70 -11.52
N ASN A 509 21.72 -14.90 -12.73
CA ASN A 509 23.14 -14.68 -13.04
C ASN A 509 23.49 -13.18 -12.93
N LEU A 510 24.31 -12.81 -11.95
CA LEU A 510 24.78 -11.43 -11.74
C LEU A 510 26.27 -11.27 -12.05
N TYR A 511 26.58 -10.23 -12.83
CA TYR A 511 27.92 -9.80 -13.20
C TYR A 511 28.30 -8.57 -12.40
N THR A 512 29.59 -8.22 -12.40
CA THR A 512 30.05 -6.97 -11.78
C THR A 512 30.53 -6.01 -12.85
N LEU A 513 29.89 -4.85 -12.95
CA LEU A 513 30.31 -3.75 -13.80
C LEU A 513 31.15 -2.77 -12.97
N GLN A 514 32.39 -2.53 -13.40
CA GLN A 514 33.26 -1.49 -12.88
C GLN A 514 33.36 -0.35 -13.90
N VAL A 515 33.04 0.86 -13.47
CA VAL A 515 33.18 2.08 -14.28
C VAL A 515 34.20 2.98 -13.62
N GLU A 516 35.27 3.31 -14.32
CA GLU A 516 36.37 4.13 -13.83
C GLU A 516 36.47 5.42 -14.62
N LEU A 517 36.57 6.54 -13.90
CA LEU A 517 36.87 7.85 -14.49
C LEU A 517 38.38 8.10 -14.42
N ILE A 518 39.01 8.36 -15.56
CA ILE A 518 40.47 8.45 -15.69
C ILE A 518 40.85 9.80 -16.28
N VAL A 519 41.85 10.46 -15.71
CA VAL A 519 42.49 11.65 -16.30
C VAL A 519 44.00 11.37 -16.40
N GLY A 520 44.54 11.42 -17.61
CA GLY A 520 45.91 10.97 -17.87
C GLY A 520 46.08 9.48 -17.54
N SER A 521 46.97 9.15 -16.61
CA SER A 521 47.20 7.78 -16.12
C SER A 521 46.49 7.47 -14.79
N ARG A 522 45.78 8.44 -14.21
CA ARG A 522 45.21 8.35 -12.86
C ARG A 522 43.73 8.03 -12.92
N VAL A 523 43.34 6.91 -12.30
CA VAL A 523 41.93 6.63 -11.99
C VAL A 523 41.52 7.56 -10.85
N LEU A 524 40.56 8.47 -11.08
CA LEU A 524 40.09 9.42 -10.07
C LEU A 524 39.05 8.79 -9.14
N GLU A 525 38.10 8.06 -9.72
CA GLU A 525 37.05 7.34 -9.00
C GLU A 525 36.66 6.05 -9.73
N ARG A 526 36.08 5.12 -8.97
CA ARG A 526 35.53 3.85 -9.46
C ARG A 526 34.12 3.65 -8.91
N ILE A 527 33.16 3.46 -9.80
CA ILE A 527 31.81 2.99 -9.49
C ILE A 527 31.77 1.47 -9.71
N THR A 528 31.07 0.74 -8.84
CA THR A 528 30.84 -0.70 -8.98
C THR A 528 29.37 -1.01 -8.82
N ARG A 529 28.81 -1.79 -9.75
CA ARG A 529 27.40 -2.21 -9.74
C ARG A 529 27.29 -3.69 -10.09
N LYS A 530 26.27 -4.34 -9.51
CA LYS A 530 25.80 -5.64 -10.01
C LYS A 530 24.87 -5.40 -11.18
N ILE A 531 25.02 -6.18 -12.25
CA ILE A 531 24.17 -6.13 -13.43
C ILE A 531 23.73 -7.54 -13.81
N GLY A 532 22.55 -7.67 -14.39
CA GLY A 532 22.04 -8.91 -14.98
C GLY A 532 21.62 -8.65 -16.42
N PHE A 533 22.13 -9.45 -17.36
CA PHE A 533 21.79 -9.29 -18.78
C PHE A 533 20.40 -9.84 -19.05
N ARG A 534 19.43 -8.97 -19.37
CA ARG A 534 18.05 -9.36 -19.66
C ARG A 534 17.33 -8.36 -20.55
N THR A 535 16.32 -8.83 -21.27
CA THR A 535 15.42 -7.98 -22.07
C THR A 535 13.97 -8.24 -21.64
N VAL A 536 13.19 -7.17 -21.42
CA VAL A 536 11.75 -7.24 -21.14
C VAL A 536 11.00 -6.63 -22.32
N GLU A 537 9.98 -7.32 -22.80
CA GLU A 537 9.19 -6.89 -23.95
C GLU A 537 7.70 -7.12 -23.69
N VAL A 538 6.86 -6.25 -24.24
CA VAL A 538 5.44 -6.53 -24.44
C VAL A 538 5.23 -6.88 -25.91
N ARG A 539 4.68 -8.06 -26.19
CA ARG A 539 4.37 -8.51 -27.55
C ARG A 539 2.94 -9.01 -27.61
N GLY A 540 2.06 -8.24 -28.25
CA GLY A 540 0.63 -8.48 -28.18
C GLY A 540 0.15 -8.43 -26.73
N SER A 541 -0.58 -9.46 -26.30
CA SER A 541 -1.13 -9.57 -24.94
C SER A 541 -0.19 -10.25 -23.94
N GLN A 542 1.09 -10.43 -24.26
CA GLN A 542 2.06 -11.11 -23.40
C GLN A 542 3.18 -10.19 -22.91
N LEU A 543 3.61 -10.43 -21.66
CA LEU A 543 4.85 -9.92 -21.11
C LEU A 543 5.94 -11.00 -21.24
N LEU A 544 7.06 -10.64 -21.87
CA LEU A 544 8.15 -11.54 -22.18
C LEU A 544 9.41 -11.13 -21.42
N LEU A 545 10.15 -12.11 -20.92
CA LEU A 545 11.51 -11.97 -20.41
C LEU A 545 12.42 -12.82 -21.30
N ASN A 546 13.44 -12.21 -21.89
CA ASN A 546 14.40 -12.88 -22.78
C ASN A 546 13.70 -13.69 -23.89
N GLY A 547 12.63 -13.13 -24.47
CA GLY A 547 11.84 -13.76 -25.53
C GLY A 547 10.85 -14.86 -25.07
N LYS A 548 10.73 -15.14 -23.77
CA LYS A 548 9.82 -16.15 -23.21
C LYS A 548 8.68 -15.49 -22.43
N PRO A 549 7.40 -15.87 -22.64
CA PRO A 549 6.29 -15.41 -21.81
C PRO A 549 6.51 -15.79 -20.34
N ILE A 550 6.20 -14.87 -19.43
CA ILE A 550 6.31 -15.10 -17.98
C ILE A 550 4.96 -14.89 -17.27
N LYS A 551 4.81 -15.53 -16.11
CA LYS A 551 3.66 -15.37 -15.21
C LYS A 551 4.12 -14.81 -13.87
N LEU A 552 3.37 -13.83 -13.37
CA LEU A 552 3.66 -13.10 -12.14
C LEU A 552 2.84 -13.68 -10.98
N ALA A 553 3.48 -14.53 -10.18
CA ALA A 553 2.98 -15.01 -8.90
C ALA A 553 3.56 -14.12 -7.79
N GLY A 554 2.83 -13.09 -7.35
CA GLY A 554 3.39 -12.12 -6.43
C GLY A 554 2.50 -11.71 -5.28
N ALA A 555 3.06 -10.81 -4.48
CA ALA A 555 2.36 -10.09 -3.42
C ALA A 555 2.87 -8.64 -3.37
N CYS A 556 2.00 -7.72 -2.98
CA CYS A 556 2.36 -6.35 -2.67
C CYS A 556 3.18 -6.36 -1.38
N ARG A 557 4.21 -5.51 -1.33
CA ARG A 557 5.11 -5.40 -0.18
C ARG A 557 5.20 -3.94 0.26
N HIS A 558 4.52 -3.63 1.37
CA HIS A 558 4.74 -2.41 2.14
C HIS A 558 6.06 -2.48 2.92
N GLU A 559 6.74 -1.34 3.05
CA GLU A 559 7.88 -1.20 3.96
C GLU A 559 7.35 -1.03 5.39
N THR A 560 7.33 -2.11 6.17
CA THR A 560 6.76 -2.08 7.53
C THR A 560 7.62 -2.82 8.56
N ASP A 561 7.65 -2.33 9.79
CA ASP A 561 8.14 -2.99 10.98
C ASP A 561 7.22 -2.65 12.16
N PRO A 562 6.87 -3.62 13.03
CA PRO A 562 5.92 -3.36 14.10
C PRO A 562 6.34 -2.29 15.10
N LEU A 563 7.64 -2.04 15.25
CA LEU A 563 8.19 -1.10 16.24
C LEU A 563 8.73 0.18 15.61
N THR A 564 9.27 0.10 14.39
CA THR A 564 9.85 1.27 13.71
C THR A 564 8.94 1.87 12.64
N GLY A 565 7.74 1.32 12.46
CA GLY A 565 6.77 1.86 11.50
C GLY A 565 7.24 1.57 10.08
N ARG A 566 7.39 2.61 9.27
CA ARG A 566 7.94 2.51 7.90
C ARG A 566 9.43 2.87 7.82
N ALA A 567 10.09 3.08 8.96
CA ALA A 567 11.52 3.37 9.03
C ALA A 567 12.38 2.13 9.31
N ASP A 568 13.67 2.21 8.95
CA ASP A 568 14.68 1.16 9.24
C ASP A 568 14.27 -0.23 8.72
N THR A 569 13.62 -0.27 7.55
CA THR A 569 13.07 -1.49 6.94
C THR A 569 14.06 -2.18 6.00
N ALA A 570 15.12 -1.51 5.56
CA ALA A 570 16.17 -2.07 4.71
C ALA A 570 16.81 -3.35 5.30
N ARG A 571 16.93 -3.42 6.63
CA ARG A 571 17.44 -4.61 7.35
C ARG A 571 16.58 -5.87 7.16
N HIS A 572 15.32 -5.72 6.74
CA HIS A 572 14.42 -6.84 6.48
C HIS A 572 14.45 -7.34 5.04
N ALA A 573 15.04 -6.59 4.10
CA ALA A 573 15.02 -6.89 2.67
C ALA A 573 15.32 -8.37 2.36
N ARG A 574 16.42 -8.89 2.89
CA ARG A 574 16.81 -10.30 2.74
C ARG A 574 15.77 -11.28 3.25
N ARG A 575 15.23 -11.02 4.43
CA ARG A 575 14.27 -11.93 5.06
C ARG A 575 12.95 -11.95 4.30
N ASP A 576 12.46 -10.78 3.90
CA ASP A 576 11.19 -10.64 3.19
C ASP A 576 11.25 -11.36 1.83
N VAL A 577 12.30 -11.14 1.02
CA VAL A 577 12.46 -11.82 -0.29
C VAL A 577 12.61 -13.33 -0.13
N VAL A 578 13.40 -13.79 0.85
CA VAL A 578 13.56 -15.24 1.10
C VAL A 578 12.22 -15.88 1.47
N LEU A 579 11.40 -15.23 2.30
CA LEU A 579 10.07 -15.72 2.66
C LEU A 579 9.15 -15.80 1.43
N MET A 580 9.20 -14.81 0.53
CA MET A 580 8.45 -14.83 -0.72
C MET A 580 8.89 -16.00 -1.63
N LYS A 581 10.20 -16.21 -1.82
CA LYS A 581 10.73 -17.35 -2.58
C LYS A 581 10.37 -18.70 -1.95
N GLN A 582 10.28 -18.78 -0.62
CA GLN A 582 9.84 -19.99 0.10
C GLN A 582 8.34 -20.26 -0.12
N ALA A 583 7.54 -19.24 -0.40
CA ALA A 583 6.14 -19.35 -0.81
C ALA A 583 5.96 -19.55 -2.32
N ASN A 584 7.03 -19.87 -3.06
CA ASN A 584 7.05 -19.97 -4.53
C ASN A 584 6.59 -18.71 -5.28
N LEU A 585 6.58 -17.54 -4.62
CA LEU A 585 6.36 -16.27 -5.29
C LEU A 585 7.60 -15.89 -6.10
N ASN A 586 7.36 -15.22 -7.24
CA ASN A 586 8.39 -14.72 -8.14
C ASN A 586 8.27 -13.20 -8.43
N TYR A 587 7.22 -12.54 -7.90
CA TYR A 587 6.91 -11.14 -8.20
C TYR A 587 6.66 -10.29 -6.94
N ILE A 588 7.13 -9.05 -6.95
CA ILE A 588 6.91 -8.03 -5.91
C ILE A 588 6.32 -6.78 -6.56
N ARG A 589 5.18 -6.29 -6.03
CA ARG A 589 4.70 -4.93 -6.29
C ARG A 589 5.06 -4.05 -5.09
N THR A 590 5.75 -2.94 -5.31
CA THR A 590 6.19 -2.04 -4.22
C THR A 590 5.07 -1.07 -3.85
N ALA A 591 4.00 -1.61 -3.26
CA ALA A 591 2.82 -0.87 -2.86
C ALA A 591 3.16 0.19 -1.80
N HIS A 592 2.85 1.48 -1.98
CA HIS A 592 2.53 2.17 -3.24
C HIS A 592 3.56 3.29 -3.48
N TYR A 593 4.85 2.93 -3.41
CA TYR A 593 5.98 3.85 -3.47
C TYR A 593 7.32 3.14 -3.75
N PRO A 594 8.37 3.86 -4.20
CA PRO A 594 9.64 3.24 -4.55
C PRO A 594 10.32 2.62 -3.33
N PRO A 595 10.92 1.41 -3.44
CA PRO A 595 11.49 0.69 -2.31
C PRO A 595 12.89 1.20 -1.92
N THR A 596 13.47 0.57 -0.90
CA THR A 596 14.91 0.66 -0.59
C THR A 596 15.77 -0.04 -1.65
N GLN A 597 17.01 0.42 -1.84
CA GLN A 597 18.00 -0.23 -2.74
C GLN A 597 18.27 -1.67 -2.30
N GLU A 598 18.31 -1.89 -0.99
CA GLU A 598 18.60 -3.18 -0.37
C GLU A 598 17.53 -4.23 -0.74
N LEU A 599 16.27 -3.84 -0.92
CA LEU A 599 15.22 -4.73 -1.41
C LEU A 599 15.49 -5.17 -2.84
N LEU A 600 15.87 -4.24 -3.72
CA LEU A 600 16.16 -4.54 -5.12
C LEU A 600 17.47 -5.32 -5.30
N ASP A 601 18.51 -5.02 -4.51
CA ASP A 601 19.74 -5.82 -4.46
C ASP A 601 19.48 -7.27 -4.05
N GLU A 602 18.51 -7.50 -3.15
CA GLU A 602 18.06 -8.83 -2.79
C GLU A 602 17.21 -9.47 -3.88
N ALA A 603 16.29 -8.73 -4.49
CA ALA A 603 15.47 -9.20 -5.60
C ALA A 603 16.35 -9.64 -6.79
N ASP A 604 17.35 -8.85 -7.15
CA ASP A 604 18.33 -9.16 -8.19
C ASP A 604 19.05 -10.49 -7.91
N ARG A 605 19.48 -10.70 -6.65
CA ARG A 605 20.27 -11.86 -6.26
C ARG A 605 19.45 -13.14 -6.10
N GLN A 606 18.20 -13.04 -5.64
CA GLN A 606 17.32 -14.20 -5.43
C GLN A 606 16.48 -14.53 -6.67
N GLY A 607 16.50 -13.66 -7.69
CA GLY A 607 15.64 -13.79 -8.85
C GLY A 607 14.18 -13.54 -8.50
N MET A 608 13.86 -12.29 -8.12
CA MET A 608 12.49 -11.77 -8.06
C MET A 608 12.28 -10.75 -9.16
N LEU A 609 11.08 -10.76 -9.73
CA LEU A 609 10.59 -9.75 -10.65
C LEU A 609 9.93 -8.64 -9.83
N VAL A 610 10.17 -7.37 -10.16
CA VAL A 610 9.68 -6.24 -9.37
C VAL A 610 8.97 -5.22 -10.26
N GLU A 611 7.77 -4.84 -9.86
CA GLU A 611 7.10 -3.61 -10.27
C GLU A 611 7.44 -2.53 -9.24
N VAL A 612 8.15 -1.49 -9.69
CA VAL A 612 8.46 -0.33 -8.86
C VAL A 612 7.44 0.76 -9.15
N GLU A 613 6.77 1.22 -8.11
CA GLU A 613 5.64 2.14 -8.21
C GLU A 613 5.98 3.54 -7.70
N ALA A 614 5.57 4.56 -8.45
CA ALA A 614 5.72 5.95 -8.04
C ALA A 614 4.80 6.26 -6.84
N PRO A 615 5.18 7.20 -5.94
CA PRO A 615 4.49 7.40 -4.67
C PRO A 615 3.20 8.21 -4.83
N PHE A 616 2.20 7.66 -5.52
CA PHE A 616 0.93 8.32 -5.80
C PHE A 616 -0.23 7.37 -5.56
N CYS A 617 -1.17 7.78 -4.71
CA CYS A 617 -2.33 6.96 -4.34
C CYS A 617 -3.57 7.85 -4.19
N TRP A 618 -4.70 7.44 -4.79
CA TRP A 618 -5.97 8.19 -4.74
C TRP A 618 -5.87 9.62 -5.25
N VAL A 619 -5.00 9.85 -6.22
CA VAL A 619 -4.82 11.15 -6.86
C VAL A 619 -6.03 11.45 -7.75
N GLY A 620 -6.59 12.65 -7.61
CA GLY A 620 -7.78 13.08 -8.34
C GLY A 620 -7.49 13.59 -9.76
N ASN A 621 -8.37 14.44 -10.28
CA ASN A 621 -8.12 15.15 -11.53
C ASN A 621 -7.24 16.38 -11.27
N GLU A 622 -5.97 16.16 -10.97
CA GLU A 622 -5.00 17.20 -10.65
C GLU A 622 -4.71 18.12 -11.84
N GLY A 623 -4.50 19.41 -11.56
CA GLY A 623 -4.11 20.40 -12.57
C GLY A 623 -2.60 20.43 -12.82
N PHE A 624 -2.17 21.12 -13.88
CA PHE A 624 -0.75 21.27 -14.24
C PHE A 624 0.13 21.92 -13.15
N TYR A 625 -0.45 22.59 -12.15
CA TYR A 625 0.28 23.09 -10.98
C TYR A 625 0.92 21.95 -10.15
N SER A 626 0.32 20.75 -10.17
CA SER A 626 0.86 19.55 -9.51
C SER A 626 1.92 18.82 -10.35
N LEU A 627 2.11 19.18 -11.63
CA LEU A 627 2.93 18.39 -12.55
C LEU A 627 4.37 18.23 -12.05
N ARG A 628 4.99 19.27 -11.48
CA ARG A 628 6.34 19.12 -10.88
C ARG A 628 6.36 18.16 -9.71
N ALA A 629 5.36 18.21 -8.84
CA ALA A 629 5.22 17.32 -7.70
C ALA A 629 5.03 15.86 -8.15
N ILE A 630 4.53 15.65 -9.37
CA ILE A 630 4.46 14.33 -10.00
C ILE A 630 5.79 13.93 -10.68
N LEU A 631 6.38 14.81 -11.51
CA LEU A 631 7.57 14.47 -12.30
C LEU A 631 8.84 14.33 -11.45
N THR A 632 8.95 15.05 -10.33
CA THR A 632 10.11 15.01 -9.42
C THR A 632 10.32 13.61 -8.82
N PRO A 633 9.39 13.05 -8.03
CA PRO A 633 9.56 11.70 -7.49
C PRO A 633 9.49 10.62 -8.59
N THR A 634 8.81 10.86 -9.72
CA THR A 634 8.82 9.92 -10.86
C THR A 634 10.22 9.78 -11.48
N SER A 635 10.86 10.90 -11.84
CA SER A 635 12.23 10.85 -12.39
C SER A 635 13.23 10.31 -11.39
N ALA A 636 13.07 10.67 -10.11
CA ALA A 636 13.88 10.15 -9.02
C ALA A 636 13.73 8.63 -8.85
N MET A 637 12.51 8.10 -8.95
CA MET A 637 12.26 6.65 -8.90
C MET A 637 13.01 5.91 -10.01
N VAL A 638 12.94 6.41 -11.25
CA VAL A 638 13.59 5.78 -12.40
C VAL A 638 15.11 5.88 -12.28
N ASP A 639 15.64 7.09 -12.05
CA ASP A 639 17.09 7.31 -11.94
C ASP A 639 17.71 6.46 -10.82
N TYR A 640 17.04 6.39 -9.67
CA TYR A 640 17.53 5.62 -8.53
C TYR A 640 17.53 4.11 -8.76
N HIS A 641 16.68 3.55 -9.65
CA HIS A 641 16.48 2.10 -9.72
C HIS A 641 16.73 1.45 -11.11
N HIS A 642 17.01 2.21 -12.16
CA HIS A 642 17.02 1.72 -13.55
C HIS A 642 18.03 0.60 -13.88
N TRP A 643 19.10 0.42 -13.10
CA TRP A 643 20.12 -0.62 -13.38
C TRP A 643 19.78 -2.00 -12.80
N HIS A 644 18.78 -2.09 -11.91
CA HIS A 644 18.40 -3.36 -11.29
C HIS A 644 17.72 -4.28 -12.32
N PRO A 645 18.28 -5.48 -12.62
CA PRO A 645 17.66 -6.42 -13.56
C PRO A 645 16.29 -6.92 -13.08
N SER A 646 16.06 -6.97 -11.76
CA SER A 646 14.80 -7.39 -11.13
C SER A 646 13.62 -6.47 -11.44
N VAL A 647 13.86 -5.17 -11.59
CA VAL A 647 12.81 -4.22 -11.96
C VAL A 647 12.41 -4.52 -13.40
N ILE A 648 11.15 -4.87 -13.62
CA ILE A 648 10.63 -5.21 -14.95
C ILE A 648 9.47 -4.32 -15.39
N ILE A 649 8.81 -3.61 -14.45
CA ILE A 649 7.66 -2.74 -14.72
C ILE A 649 7.82 -1.45 -13.92
N TRP A 650 7.50 -0.31 -14.54
CA TRP A 650 7.31 0.96 -13.84
C TRP A 650 5.81 1.23 -13.67
N SER A 651 5.34 1.37 -12.44
CA SER A 651 3.96 1.76 -12.15
C SER A 651 3.87 3.25 -11.86
N LEU A 652 2.92 3.92 -12.50
CA LEU A 652 2.79 5.37 -12.47
C LEU A 652 1.94 5.87 -11.30
N ALA A 653 1.01 5.07 -10.77
CA ALA A 653 0.18 5.40 -9.62
C ALA A 653 -0.69 4.20 -9.20
N ASN A 654 -1.18 4.25 -7.96
CA ASN A 654 -2.21 3.37 -7.41
C ASN A 654 -3.57 4.09 -7.35
N GLU A 655 -4.65 3.40 -7.73
CA GLU A 655 -6.05 3.79 -7.54
C GLU A 655 -6.34 5.28 -7.80
N SER A 656 -5.70 5.84 -8.84
CA SER A 656 -5.75 7.26 -9.14
C SER A 656 -6.61 7.52 -10.37
N THR A 657 -7.16 8.72 -10.49
CA THR A 657 -7.82 9.16 -11.72
C THR A 657 -6.74 9.46 -12.76
N PHE A 658 -6.79 8.79 -13.92
CA PHE A 658 -5.88 9.10 -15.00
C PHE A 658 -6.13 10.51 -15.53
N ASN A 659 -5.10 11.35 -15.60
CA ASN A 659 -5.18 12.76 -16.00
C ASN A 659 -3.93 13.16 -16.84
N PRO A 660 -3.92 14.35 -17.48
CA PRO A 660 -2.81 14.78 -18.34
C PRO A 660 -1.43 14.82 -17.66
N CYS A 661 -1.37 15.00 -16.34
CA CYS A 661 -0.08 14.95 -15.62
C CYS A 661 0.53 13.55 -15.65
N PHE A 662 -0.29 12.50 -15.52
CA PHE A 662 0.18 11.11 -15.62
C PHE A 662 0.53 10.70 -17.06
N GLU A 663 -0.09 11.30 -18.07
CA GLU A 663 0.34 11.12 -19.46
C GLU A 663 1.74 11.72 -19.70
N VAL A 664 2.02 12.92 -19.18
CA VAL A 664 3.36 13.52 -19.21
C VAL A 664 4.35 12.69 -18.40
N SER A 665 3.95 12.20 -17.23
CA SER A 665 4.75 11.30 -16.39
C SER A 665 5.13 10.01 -17.13
N ASN A 666 4.18 9.38 -17.83
CA ASN A 666 4.45 8.21 -18.67
C ASN A 666 5.50 8.50 -19.76
N ARG A 667 5.36 9.63 -20.48
CA ARG A 667 6.35 10.05 -21.49
C ARG A 667 7.73 10.23 -20.89
N LEU A 668 7.82 10.88 -19.73
CA LEU A 668 9.08 11.06 -19.00
C LEU A 668 9.71 9.70 -18.64
N VAL A 669 8.93 8.75 -18.12
CA VAL A 669 9.44 7.40 -17.81
C VAL A 669 9.98 6.72 -19.07
N LYS A 670 9.28 6.83 -20.21
CA LYS A 670 9.73 6.24 -21.47
C LYS A 670 11.00 6.87 -22.03
N GLU A 671 11.21 8.17 -21.82
CA GLU A 671 12.45 8.85 -22.19
C GLU A 671 13.62 8.45 -21.27
N LEU A 672 13.37 8.38 -19.96
CA LEU A 672 14.38 8.02 -18.96
C LEU A 672 14.75 6.54 -19.01
N ASP A 673 13.80 5.66 -19.33
CA ASP A 673 14.01 4.22 -19.44
C ASP A 673 13.04 3.55 -20.43
N PRO A 674 13.45 3.36 -21.70
CA PRO A 674 12.66 2.65 -22.69
C PRO A 674 12.76 1.13 -22.57
N THR A 675 13.58 0.59 -21.66
CA THR A 675 13.87 -0.85 -21.55
C THR A 675 12.83 -1.64 -20.75
N ARG A 676 11.79 -0.95 -20.27
CA ARG A 676 10.74 -1.50 -19.41
C ARG A 676 9.35 -0.97 -19.80
N PRO A 677 8.30 -1.81 -19.72
CA PRO A 677 6.92 -1.36 -19.84
C PRO A 677 6.47 -0.51 -18.64
N THR A 678 5.45 0.30 -18.88
CA THR A 678 4.74 1.09 -17.87
C THR A 678 3.34 0.54 -17.62
N THR A 679 2.84 0.76 -16.40
CA THR A 679 1.47 0.47 -16.02
C THR A 679 0.90 1.57 -15.13
N PHE A 680 -0.42 1.60 -14.99
CA PHE A 680 -1.16 2.53 -14.14
C PHE A 680 -2.36 1.77 -13.61
N ASN A 681 -2.55 1.75 -12.30
CA ASN A 681 -3.69 1.08 -11.70
C ASN A 681 -4.94 1.98 -11.74
N ASN A 682 -6.09 1.38 -12.05
CA ASN A 682 -7.23 1.95 -12.76
C ASN A 682 -7.00 2.04 -14.28
N PRO A 683 -8.03 1.81 -15.10
CA PRO A 683 -7.84 1.80 -16.55
C PRO A 683 -7.43 3.18 -17.06
N ALA A 684 -6.14 3.36 -17.35
CA ALA A 684 -5.67 4.43 -18.21
C ALA A 684 -6.28 4.27 -19.62
N PRO A 685 -6.49 5.37 -20.37
CA PRO A 685 -6.87 5.29 -21.77
C PRO A 685 -6.00 4.28 -22.53
N LYS A 686 -6.65 3.46 -23.36
CA LYS A 686 -5.96 2.39 -24.10
C LYS A 686 -4.77 2.97 -24.86
N ARG A 687 -3.66 2.23 -24.86
CA ARG A 687 -2.39 2.55 -25.57
C ARG A 687 -1.50 3.64 -24.96
N ILE A 688 -1.83 4.21 -23.80
CA ILE A 688 -0.89 5.11 -23.10
C ILE A 688 0.17 4.30 -22.34
N CYS A 689 -0.25 3.44 -21.41
CA CYS A 689 0.61 2.49 -20.73
C CYS A 689 0.64 1.15 -21.48
N ASP A 690 1.75 0.41 -21.41
CA ASP A 690 1.91 -0.84 -22.17
C ASP A 690 1.14 -2.02 -21.59
N ILE A 691 0.83 -1.98 -20.28
CA ILE A 691 0.14 -3.05 -19.55
C ILE A 691 -1.16 -2.50 -18.96
N ALA A 692 -2.28 -3.20 -19.22
CA ALA A 692 -3.56 -2.92 -18.57
C ALA A 692 -3.51 -3.45 -17.13
N ASN A 693 -3.97 -2.66 -16.16
CA ASN A 693 -3.90 -3.02 -14.74
C ASN A 693 -5.22 -2.70 -14.04
N VAL A 694 -5.75 -3.71 -13.35
CA VAL A 694 -6.99 -3.62 -12.58
C VAL A 694 -6.84 -4.38 -11.26
N HIS A 695 -7.54 -3.90 -10.24
CA HIS A 695 -7.66 -4.60 -8.96
C HIS A 695 -8.93 -5.43 -8.89
N TYR A 696 -8.81 -6.63 -8.33
CA TYR A 696 -9.93 -7.51 -7.98
C TYR A 696 -11.01 -7.69 -9.08
N PRO A 697 -10.67 -7.87 -10.37
CA PRO A 697 -11.68 -8.13 -11.39
C PRO A 697 -12.37 -9.47 -11.12
N ARG A 698 -13.59 -9.62 -11.63
CA ARG A 698 -14.31 -10.90 -11.57
C ARG A 698 -13.62 -11.91 -12.49
N MET A 699 -13.69 -13.19 -12.10
CA MET A 699 -13.36 -14.29 -13.01
C MET A 699 -14.51 -14.52 -14.02
N PRO A 700 -14.25 -15.20 -15.15
CA PRO A 700 -12.92 -15.44 -15.71
C PRO A 700 -12.24 -14.11 -16.07
N PHE A 701 -10.97 -13.95 -15.71
CA PHE A 701 -10.30 -12.64 -15.78
C PHE A 701 -10.12 -12.15 -17.22
N ASP A 702 -10.04 -13.06 -18.19
CA ASP A 702 -9.93 -12.74 -19.61
C ASP A 702 -11.12 -11.91 -20.14
N ASP A 703 -12.29 -11.97 -19.48
CA ASP A 703 -13.47 -11.20 -19.86
C ASP A 703 -13.39 -9.72 -19.51
N TYR A 704 -12.50 -9.33 -18.59
CA TYR A 704 -12.30 -7.93 -18.23
C TYR A 704 -11.72 -7.15 -19.41
N ASP A 705 -12.49 -6.16 -19.90
CA ASP A 705 -12.15 -5.32 -21.07
C ASP A 705 -11.57 -6.13 -22.24
N ARG A 706 -12.25 -7.21 -22.65
CA ARG A 706 -11.78 -8.21 -23.64
C ARG A 706 -11.18 -7.66 -24.94
N ASP A 707 -11.56 -6.44 -25.32
CA ASP A 707 -11.10 -5.79 -26.55
C ASP A 707 -9.79 -5.02 -26.39
N ASP A 708 -9.24 -4.91 -25.17
CA ASP A 708 -7.92 -4.32 -24.96
C ASP A 708 -6.79 -5.33 -25.28
N PRO A 709 -5.96 -5.07 -26.30
CA PRO A 709 -4.93 -6.01 -26.76
C PRO A 709 -3.72 -6.11 -25.83
N ARG A 710 -3.61 -5.25 -24.82
CA ARG A 710 -2.49 -5.24 -23.87
C ARG A 710 -2.52 -6.48 -22.96
N PRO A 711 -1.37 -6.88 -22.39
CA PRO A 711 -1.35 -7.80 -21.27
C PRO A 711 -2.18 -7.25 -20.10
N LEU A 712 -2.90 -8.13 -19.41
CA LEU A 712 -3.70 -7.79 -18.23
C LEU A 712 -2.95 -8.21 -16.96
N LEU A 713 -2.54 -7.23 -16.18
CA LEU A 713 -1.98 -7.38 -14.83
C LEU A 713 -3.09 -7.22 -13.80
N LEU A 714 -3.20 -8.18 -12.88
CA LEU A 714 -4.03 -8.04 -11.71
C LEU A 714 -3.20 -7.31 -10.64
N GLY A 715 -3.24 -5.97 -10.64
CA GLY A 715 -2.37 -5.15 -9.78
C GLY A 715 -2.51 -5.52 -8.31
N GLU A 716 -3.73 -5.91 -7.93
CA GLU A 716 -4.08 -6.57 -6.69
C GLU A 716 -5.15 -7.63 -6.98
N TYR A 717 -5.03 -8.77 -6.32
CA TYR A 717 -6.07 -9.78 -6.32
C TYR A 717 -6.07 -10.51 -4.99
N PHE A 718 -7.18 -11.22 -4.75
CA PHE A 718 -7.35 -12.14 -3.64
C PHE A 718 -7.44 -11.51 -2.24
N PHE A 719 -8.67 -11.41 -1.73
CA PHE A 719 -9.00 -10.62 -0.55
C PHE A 719 -9.84 -11.30 0.56
N PRO A 720 -10.70 -12.34 0.35
CA PRO A 720 -11.87 -12.47 1.23
C PRO A 720 -11.59 -12.88 2.69
N ILE A 721 -10.85 -13.98 2.94
CA ILE A 721 -10.79 -14.57 4.30
C ILE A 721 -9.97 -13.76 5.30
N CYS A 722 -9.07 -12.87 4.83
CA CYS A 722 -8.29 -12.02 5.72
C CYS A 722 -9.07 -10.84 6.32
N HIS A 723 -10.29 -10.56 5.87
CA HIS A 723 -11.18 -9.56 6.49
C HIS A 723 -12.09 -10.14 7.58
N GLU A 724 -12.22 -11.46 7.64
CA GLU A 724 -13.07 -12.16 8.61
C GLU A 724 -12.38 -12.33 9.97
N GLN A 725 -12.13 -11.21 10.64
CA GLN A 725 -11.15 -11.14 11.72
C GLN A 725 -11.64 -11.82 12.99
N THR A 726 -12.92 -11.68 13.33
CA THR A 726 -13.50 -12.38 14.48
C THR A 726 -13.50 -13.89 14.26
N ASP A 727 -13.91 -14.32 13.06
CA ASP A 727 -14.02 -15.73 12.68
C ASP A 727 -12.66 -16.41 12.66
N VAL A 728 -11.67 -15.85 11.96
CA VAL A 728 -10.31 -16.41 11.94
C VAL A 728 -9.60 -16.23 13.28
N ARG A 729 -10.00 -15.25 14.10
CA ARG A 729 -9.52 -15.17 15.48
C ARG A 729 -10.05 -16.34 16.26
N ARG A 730 -11.34 -16.66 16.28
CA ARG A 730 -11.94 -17.77 17.07
C ARG A 730 -11.59 -19.15 16.51
N ASN A 731 -11.66 -19.30 15.20
CA ASN A 731 -11.30 -20.49 14.46
C ASN A 731 -10.24 -20.15 13.40
N PRO A 732 -8.94 -20.19 13.75
CA PRO A 732 -7.87 -19.89 12.80
C PRO A 732 -7.76 -20.92 11.68
N GLY A 733 -8.41 -22.08 11.80
CA GLY A 733 -8.48 -23.11 10.76
C GLY A 733 -9.25 -22.64 9.52
N LEU A 734 -10.10 -21.61 9.64
CA LEU A 734 -10.74 -20.99 8.49
C LEU A 734 -9.74 -20.39 7.51
N ARG A 735 -8.52 -20.05 7.95
CA ARG A 735 -7.45 -19.59 7.04
C ARG A 735 -7.01 -20.66 6.03
N GLU A 736 -7.28 -21.95 6.27
CA GLU A 736 -7.11 -23.02 5.27
C GLU A 736 -7.93 -22.78 3.99
N LEU A 737 -9.08 -22.11 4.15
CA LEU A 737 -10.01 -21.79 3.09
C LEU A 737 -9.49 -20.69 2.15
N TRP A 738 -8.43 -19.97 2.54
CA TRP A 738 -7.70 -19.04 1.68
C TRP A 738 -7.25 -19.72 0.37
N GLY A 739 -6.95 -21.02 0.38
CA GLY A 739 -6.53 -21.71 -0.84
C GLY A 739 -7.67 -21.99 -1.83
N ALA A 740 -8.94 -21.97 -1.40
CA ALA A 740 -10.03 -22.59 -2.14
C ALA A 740 -10.32 -21.95 -3.51
N GLY A 741 -10.27 -20.62 -3.61
CA GLY A 741 -10.41 -19.90 -4.90
C GLY A 741 -9.29 -20.18 -5.91
N HIS A 742 -8.20 -20.80 -5.46
CA HIS A 742 -7.04 -21.18 -6.27
C HIS A 742 -6.89 -22.70 -6.46
N SER A 743 -7.83 -23.48 -5.93
CA SER A 743 -7.81 -24.94 -6.06
C SER A 743 -8.04 -25.36 -7.50
N ASP A 744 -7.42 -26.47 -7.91
CA ASP A 744 -7.61 -27.03 -9.24
C ASP A 744 -9.11 -27.29 -9.49
N PRO A 745 -9.72 -26.75 -10.56
CA PRO A 745 -11.14 -26.94 -10.84
C PRO A 745 -11.51 -28.41 -11.01
N THR A 746 -10.52 -29.23 -11.37
CA THR A 746 -10.68 -30.64 -11.66
C THR A 746 -10.40 -31.53 -10.45
N SER A 747 -9.84 -31.00 -9.36
CA SER A 747 -9.71 -31.75 -8.11
C SER A 747 -11.08 -31.95 -7.46
N ASP A 748 -11.22 -33.01 -6.66
CA ASP A 748 -12.47 -33.28 -5.96
C ASP A 748 -12.82 -32.14 -4.98
N TYR A 749 -11.81 -31.51 -4.38
CA TYR A 749 -11.97 -30.33 -3.54
C TYR A 749 -12.43 -29.10 -4.34
N GLY A 750 -11.80 -28.79 -5.48
CA GLY A 750 -12.23 -27.68 -6.34
C GLY A 750 -13.68 -27.87 -6.80
N LYS A 751 -14.04 -29.06 -7.28
CA LYS A 751 -15.43 -29.39 -7.66
C LYS A 751 -16.42 -29.26 -6.50
N ALA A 752 -16.01 -29.60 -5.28
CA ALA A 752 -16.83 -29.43 -4.08
C ALA A 752 -16.99 -27.94 -3.73
N CYS A 753 -15.92 -27.15 -3.79
CA CYS A 753 -15.96 -25.70 -3.61
C CYS A 753 -16.93 -25.06 -4.61
N ALA A 754 -16.87 -25.42 -5.90
CA ALA A 754 -17.77 -24.90 -6.95
C ALA A 754 -19.27 -25.11 -6.67
N ARG A 755 -19.64 -26.12 -5.86
CA ARG A 755 -21.03 -26.47 -5.56
C ARG A 755 -21.66 -25.66 -4.43
N GLU A 756 -20.86 -24.94 -3.62
CA GLU A 756 -21.32 -24.25 -2.40
C GLU A 756 -21.16 -22.71 -2.44
N PHE A 757 -20.78 -22.11 -3.58
CA PHE A 757 -20.73 -20.65 -3.75
C PHE A 757 -22.08 -20.07 -4.18
N SER A 758 -22.75 -19.32 -3.28
CA SER A 758 -23.86 -18.44 -3.65
C SER A 758 -23.68 -17.03 -3.06
N TRP A 759 -22.92 -16.18 -3.75
CA TRP A 759 -22.90 -14.73 -3.54
C TRP A 759 -22.80 -14.02 -4.91
N PRO A 760 -23.42 -12.84 -5.13
CA PRO A 760 -23.59 -12.22 -6.46
C PRO A 760 -22.30 -11.81 -7.21
N TYR A 761 -21.11 -12.01 -6.63
CA TYR A 761 -19.81 -11.78 -7.29
C TYR A 761 -19.13 -13.08 -7.76
N THR A 762 -19.65 -14.25 -7.38
CA THR A 762 -19.25 -15.57 -7.90
C THR A 762 -20.52 -16.35 -8.17
N GLN A 763 -21.04 -16.26 -9.39
CA GLN A 763 -22.24 -16.99 -9.77
C GLN A 763 -21.94 -18.49 -9.92
N PRO A 764 -22.94 -19.36 -9.70
CA PRO A 764 -22.81 -20.79 -10.00
C PRO A 764 -22.52 -20.97 -11.50
N GLY A 765 -21.34 -21.50 -11.83
CA GLY A 765 -20.96 -21.78 -13.23
C GLY A 765 -19.50 -21.54 -13.61
N GLU A 766 -18.67 -20.95 -12.74
CA GLU A 766 -17.26 -20.65 -13.03
C GLU A 766 -16.28 -21.66 -12.38
N PRO A 767 -15.16 -22.00 -13.06
CA PRO A 767 -14.22 -23.01 -12.57
C PRO A 767 -13.43 -22.52 -11.34
N PRO A 768 -13.27 -23.35 -10.28
CA PRO A 768 -12.30 -23.12 -9.21
C PRO A 768 -10.88 -23.03 -9.79
N GLY A 769 -10.01 -22.14 -9.31
CA GLY A 769 -8.58 -22.19 -9.66
C GLY A 769 -8.04 -20.96 -10.39
N ALA A 770 -8.14 -19.80 -9.76
CA ALA A 770 -7.65 -18.52 -10.30
C ALA A 770 -6.22 -18.59 -10.85
N TRP A 771 -5.29 -19.27 -10.16
CA TRP A 771 -3.90 -19.39 -10.64
C TRP A 771 -3.76 -20.30 -11.87
N THR A 772 -4.46 -21.44 -11.92
CA THR A 772 -4.44 -22.30 -13.10
C THR A 772 -5.02 -21.57 -14.31
N HIS A 773 -6.12 -20.83 -14.14
CA HIS A 773 -6.68 -19.97 -15.18
C HIS A 773 -5.66 -18.91 -15.66
N ILE A 774 -4.94 -18.26 -14.74
CA ILE A 774 -3.86 -17.31 -15.09
C ILE A 774 -2.74 -18.01 -15.87
N VAL A 775 -2.30 -19.20 -15.46
CA VAL A 775 -1.23 -19.96 -16.14
C VAL A 775 -1.63 -20.30 -17.58
N GLU A 776 -2.88 -20.71 -17.80
CA GLU A 776 -3.42 -21.08 -19.12
C GLU A 776 -3.74 -19.87 -20.01
N SER A 777 -4.11 -18.74 -19.41
CA SER A 777 -4.46 -17.52 -20.15
C SER A 777 -3.27 -17.02 -20.98
N ARG A 778 -3.53 -16.51 -22.18
CA ARG A 778 -2.50 -15.80 -22.96
C ARG A 778 -2.39 -14.33 -22.61
N ARG A 779 -3.44 -13.74 -22.03
CA ARG A 779 -3.58 -12.29 -21.80
C ARG A 779 -3.32 -11.90 -20.36
N VAL A 780 -3.82 -12.68 -19.41
CA VAL A 780 -3.62 -12.43 -17.97
C VAL A 780 -2.21 -12.84 -17.60
N ILE A 781 -1.36 -11.88 -17.23
CA ILE A 781 0.06 -12.14 -16.95
C ILE A 781 0.34 -12.46 -15.47
N GLY A 782 -0.68 -12.41 -14.61
CA GLY A 782 -0.56 -12.65 -13.17
C GLY A 782 -0.86 -11.40 -12.37
N GLY A 783 -0.34 -11.33 -11.14
CA GLY A 783 -0.67 -10.24 -10.23
C GLY A 783 -0.02 -10.33 -8.86
N ALA A 784 -0.48 -9.47 -7.97
CA ALA A 784 0.01 -9.40 -6.59
C ALA A 784 -1.13 -9.60 -5.57
N ILE A 785 -0.95 -10.53 -4.63
CA ILE A 785 -1.78 -10.61 -3.43
C ILE A 785 -1.62 -9.30 -2.63
N TRP A 786 -2.70 -8.75 -2.07
CA TRP A 786 -2.71 -7.43 -1.41
C TRP A 786 -1.60 -7.17 -0.40
N ALA A 787 -1.16 -8.17 0.36
CA ALA A 787 -0.07 -7.96 1.30
C ALA A 787 0.76 -9.22 1.52
N MET A 788 2.08 -9.05 1.46
CA MET A 788 3.03 -10.04 1.96
C MET A 788 3.06 -10.07 3.48
N LEU A 789 3.03 -8.91 4.13
CA LEU A 789 3.22 -8.72 5.57
C LEU A 789 1.94 -8.18 6.22
N ASP A 790 1.62 -8.65 7.43
CA ASP A 790 0.71 -7.88 8.30
C ASP A 790 1.35 -6.53 8.65
N GLU A 791 0.52 -5.51 8.87
CA GLU A 791 0.94 -4.16 9.21
C GLU A 791 0.49 -3.72 10.63
N PRO A 792 0.84 -4.47 11.70
CA PRO A 792 0.57 -4.03 13.05
C PRO A 792 1.63 -3.00 13.47
N PHE A 793 1.22 -1.79 13.86
CA PHE A 793 2.15 -0.78 14.37
C PHE A 793 1.93 -0.56 15.86
N TYR A 794 3.01 -0.58 16.65
CA TYR A 794 2.99 -0.36 18.09
C TYR A 794 3.84 0.85 18.48
N LEU A 795 3.22 1.79 19.19
CA LEU A 795 3.90 2.93 19.80
C LEU A 795 4.61 2.53 21.10
N PRO A 796 5.52 3.38 21.63
CA PRO A 796 6.07 3.18 22.96
C PRO A 796 4.96 3.00 24.01
N GLY A 797 5.13 2.01 24.90
CA GLY A 797 4.07 1.60 25.83
C GLY A 797 3.08 0.58 25.28
N GLY A 798 3.20 0.19 24.00
CA GLY A 798 2.43 -0.91 23.39
C GLY A 798 1.08 -0.49 22.80
N LYS A 799 0.77 0.81 22.75
CA LYS A 799 -0.45 1.31 22.08
C LYS A 799 -0.37 0.99 20.59
N GLN A 800 -1.35 0.24 20.09
CA GLN A 800 -1.44 -0.09 18.67
C GLN A 800 -2.02 1.09 17.87
N VAL A 801 -1.52 1.32 16.65
CA VAL A 801 -1.99 2.34 15.70
C VAL A 801 -2.02 1.80 14.27
N GLY A 802 -2.45 2.64 13.33
CA GLY A 802 -2.50 2.33 11.91
C GLY A 802 -3.70 1.46 11.55
N TYR A 803 -3.48 0.52 10.62
CA TYR A 803 -4.49 -0.46 10.17
C TYR A 803 -5.08 -1.33 11.29
N ALA A 804 -4.59 -1.25 12.53
CA ALA A 804 -5.17 -1.94 13.68
C ALA A 804 -6.65 -1.60 13.94
N TRP A 805 -7.09 -0.37 13.64
CA TRP A 805 -8.50 0.03 13.73
C TRP A 805 -9.37 -0.54 12.59
N VAL A 806 -8.74 -1.05 11.53
CA VAL A 806 -9.38 -1.66 10.35
C VAL A 806 -8.89 -3.09 10.11
N HIS A 807 -8.22 -3.71 11.10
CA HIS A 807 -7.72 -5.09 11.07
C HIS A 807 -6.58 -5.43 10.09
N GLY A 808 -5.42 -4.76 10.21
CA GLY A 808 -4.16 -4.93 9.44
C GLY A 808 -3.47 -6.31 9.38
N PHE A 809 -4.19 -7.44 9.48
CA PHE A 809 -3.65 -8.82 9.60
C PHE A 809 -3.86 -9.68 8.33
N TRP A 810 -3.65 -9.09 7.16
CA TRP A 810 -3.90 -9.69 5.83
C TRP A 810 -2.71 -10.38 5.16
N GLY A 811 -1.50 -10.20 5.67
CA GLY A 811 -0.28 -10.72 5.07
C GLY A 811 -0.24 -12.24 4.94
N LEU A 812 0.60 -12.76 4.05
CA LEU A 812 0.99 -14.18 4.05
C LEU A 812 1.82 -14.54 5.29
N VAL A 813 2.56 -13.56 5.82
CA VAL A 813 3.34 -13.66 7.06
C VAL A 813 2.93 -12.54 8.00
N ASP A 814 3.12 -12.75 9.31
CA ASP A 814 2.80 -11.72 10.29
C ASP A 814 3.83 -10.57 10.33
N GLY A 815 3.55 -9.52 11.10
CA GLY A 815 4.44 -8.35 11.23
C GLY A 815 5.82 -8.71 11.79
N TRP A 816 5.94 -9.85 12.47
CA TRP A 816 7.19 -10.41 13.01
C TRP A 816 7.89 -11.39 12.07
N ARG A 817 7.41 -11.53 10.82
CA ARG A 817 7.92 -12.41 9.76
C ARG A 817 7.83 -13.90 10.11
N ARG A 818 6.79 -14.30 10.86
CA ARG A 818 6.41 -15.70 11.06
C ARG A 818 5.44 -16.12 9.95
N PRO A 819 5.70 -17.22 9.24
CA PRO A 819 4.75 -17.76 8.27
C PRO A 819 3.38 -18.07 8.90
N LYS A 820 2.31 -17.61 8.24
CA LYS A 820 0.93 -17.98 8.57
C LYS A 820 0.45 -19.09 7.62
N PRO A 821 -0.73 -19.68 7.83
CA PRO A 821 -1.26 -20.74 6.95
C PRO A 821 -1.24 -20.38 5.47
N GLU A 822 -1.52 -19.11 5.15
CA GLU A 822 -1.56 -18.57 3.79
C GLU A 822 -0.20 -18.63 3.09
N HIS A 823 0.92 -18.47 3.81
CA HIS A 823 2.27 -18.63 3.25
C HIS A 823 2.50 -20.05 2.70
N TRP A 824 2.07 -21.06 3.46
CA TRP A 824 2.20 -22.46 3.05
C TRP A 824 1.22 -22.82 1.93
N LEU A 825 0.03 -22.23 1.94
CA LEU A 825 -0.92 -22.35 0.83
C LEU A 825 -0.37 -21.73 -0.46
N ALA A 826 0.19 -20.53 -0.38
CA ALA A 826 0.83 -19.86 -1.51
C ALA A 826 1.94 -20.72 -2.11
N ARG A 827 2.77 -21.36 -1.26
CA ARG A 827 3.79 -22.32 -1.71
C ARG A 827 3.22 -23.42 -2.60
N GLN A 828 2.07 -23.97 -2.24
CA GLN A 828 1.43 -25.06 -2.97
C GLN A 828 0.75 -24.56 -4.25
N ILE A 829 0.01 -23.46 -4.16
CA ILE A 829 -0.73 -22.84 -5.27
C ILE A 829 0.20 -22.35 -6.37
N PHE A 830 1.25 -21.60 -6.01
CA PHE A 830 2.19 -21.00 -6.95
C PHE A 830 3.34 -21.93 -7.31
N SER A 831 3.26 -23.22 -6.96
CA SER A 831 4.29 -24.18 -7.32
C SER A 831 4.50 -24.19 -8.85
N PRO A 832 5.75 -24.00 -9.32
CA PRO A 832 6.08 -24.12 -10.74
C PRO A 832 6.16 -25.58 -11.22
N VAL A 833 5.96 -26.55 -10.32
CA VAL A 833 5.79 -27.97 -10.64
C VAL A 833 4.43 -28.40 -10.13
N TRP A 834 3.55 -28.77 -11.05
CA TRP A 834 2.16 -29.07 -10.75
C TRP A 834 1.83 -30.55 -10.98
N PHE A 835 1.05 -31.12 -10.06
CA PHE A 835 0.54 -32.49 -10.16
C PHE A 835 -0.97 -32.42 -10.42
N PRO A 836 -1.48 -32.79 -11.61
CA PRO A 836 -2.89 -32.65 -11.96
C PRO A 836 -3.80 -33.74 -11.37
N VAL A 837 -3.23 -34.68 -10.60
CA VAL A 837 -3.98 -35.77 -9.97
C VAL A 837 -3.63 -35.86 -8.50
N ARG A 838 -4.59 -36.34 -7.71
CA ARG A 838 -4.37 -36.74 -6.32
C ARG A 838 -4.43 -38.25 -6.15
N ARG A 839 -5.15 -38.96 -7.00
CA ARG A 839 -5.24 -40.43 -7.00
C ARG A 839 -4.60 -40.98 -8.25
N LEU A 840 -3.83 -42.05 -8.09
CA LEU A 840 -3.16 -42.74 -9.17
C LEU A 840 -3.83 -44.09 -9.39
N PRO A 841 -4.14 -44.48 -10.64
CA PRO A 841 -4.57 -45.84 -10.93
C PRO A 841 -3.54 -46.85 -10.41
N PHE A 842 -3.96 -47.75 -9.54
CA PHE A 842 -3.09 -48.75 -8.94
C PHE A 842 -3.84 -50.05 -8.69
N THR A 843 -3.21 -51.17 -9.06
CA THR A 843 -3.66 -52.51 -8.69
C THR A 843 -2.60 -53.17 -7.81
N PRO A 844 -2.96 -53.78 -6.66
CA PRO A 844 -2.00 -54.50 -5.83
C PRO A 844 -1.14 -55.48 -6.64
N GLY A 845 0.18 -55.45 -6.43
CA GLY A 845 1.17 -56.20 -7.20
C GLY A 845 1.78 -55.46 -8.40
N GLN A 846 1.22 -54.31 -8.79
CA GLN A 846 1.80 -53.43 -9.80
C GLN A 846 3.16 -52.88 -9.34
N GLN A 847 4.18 -52.99 -10.20
CA GLN A 847 5.57 -52.66 -9.85
C GLN A 847 5.90 -51.16 -10.00
N HIS A 848 5.15 -50.44 -10.83
CA HIS A 848 5.37 -49.03 -11.13
C HIS A 848 4.06 -48.29 -11.32
N VAL A 849 4.01 -47.02 -10.92
CA VAL A 849 2.92 -46.08 -11.26
C VAL A 849 3.48 -44.84 -11.94
N GLU A 850 2.70 -44.25 -12.83
CA GLU A 850 3.06 -43.00 -13.51
C GLU A 850 2.40 -41.82 -12.81
N ILE A 851 3.21 -40.89 -12.31
CA ILE A 851 2.74 -39.61 -11.78
C ILE A 851 2.79 -38.57 -12.90
N PRO A 852 1.65 -38.02 -13.37
CA PRO A 852 1.69 -36.91 -14.31
C PRO A 852 2.25 -35.65 -13.62
N VAL A 853 3.13 -34.94 -14.31
CA VAL A 853 3.79 -33.72 -13.82
C VAL A 853 3.70 -32.65 -14.90
N GLU A 854 3.31 -31.44 -14.54
CA GLU A 854 3.30 -30.27 -15.42
C GLU A 854 4.42 -29.31 -15.03
N ASN A 855 5.25 -28.94 -16.01
CA ASN A 855 6.29 -27.95 -15.84
C ASN A 855 5.74 -26.54 -16.12
N ARG A 856 5.59 -25.73 -15.07
CA ARG A 856 5.12 -24.33 -15.14
C ARG A 856 6.24 -23.31 -15.01
N PHE A 857 7.51 -23.73 -15.01
CA PHE A 857 8.63 -22.81 -15.15
C PHE A 857 8.64 -22.18 -16.56
N ALA A 858 9.30 -21.03 -16.69
CA ALA A 858 9.55 -20.37 -17.97
C ALA A 858 10.93 -20.73 -18.57
N PHE A 859 11.93 -21.05 -17.72
CA PHE A 859 13.32 -21.27 -18.15
C PHE A 859 13.94 -22.58 -17.66
N THR A 860 13.31 -23.29 -16.72
CA THR A 860 13.88 -24.49 -16.07
C THR A 860 13.21 -25.77 -16.57
N ASP A 861 14.02 -26.69 -17.10
CA ASP A 861 13.58 -28.06 -17.45
C ASP A 861 13.43 -28.94 -16.19
N LEU A 862 12.52 -29.92 -16.22
CA LEU A 862 12.30 -30.83 -15.09
C LEU A 862 13.51 -31.71 -14.74
N ASP A 863 14.44 -31.91 -15.68
CA ASP A 863 15.63 -32.75 -15.46
C ASP A 863 16.66 -32.08 -14.51
N ARG A 864 16.52 -30.77 -14.30
CA ARG A 864 17.26 -29.99 -13.30
C ARG A 864 16.74 -30.17 -11.88
N LEU A 865 15.59 -30.83 -11.73
CA LEU A 865 14.93 -31.05 -10.45
C LEU A 865 15.14 -32.48 -9.96
N GLU A 866 15.02 -32.66 -8.65
CA GLU A 866 15.05 -33.97 -8.01
C GLU A 866 13.67 -34.28 -7.42
N PHE A 867 13.12 -35.44 -7.76
CA PHE A 867 11.83 -35.93 -7.24
C PHE A 867 12.09 -37.01 -6.19
N ARG A 868 11.85 -36.69 -4.93
CA ARG A 868 11.98 -37.60 -3.79
C ARG A 868 10.62 -38.18 -3.44
N VAL A 869 10.38 -39.41 -3.86
CA VAL A 869 9.08 -40.07 -3.69
C VAL A 869 9.15 -41.13 -2.60
N ARG A 870 8.33 -40.98 -1.56
CA ARG A 870 8.22 -41.92 -0.44
C ARG A 870 6.91 -42.71 -0.54
N CYS A 871 7.03 -44.03 -0.52
CA CYS A 871 5.93 -44.99 -0.43
C CYS A 871 6.18 -45.93 0.75
N GLY A 872 5.39 -45.83 1.82
CA GLY A 872 5.68 -46.51 3.08
C GLY A 872 7.08 -46.16 3.60
N ARG A 873 7.95 -47.17 3.76
CA ARG A 873 9.36 -46.99 4.19
C ARG A 873 10.34 -46.78 3.03
N ARG A 874 9.92 -47.00 1.78
CA ARG A 874 10.79 -46.85 0.60
C ARG A 874 10.85 -45.38 0.21
N LEU A 875 12.07 -44.88 0.02
CA LEU A 875 12.35 -43.57 -0.60
C LEU A 875 13.04 -43.81 -1.94
N SER A 876 12.49 -43.22 -2.99
CA SER A 876 13.04 -43.25 -4.35
C SER A 876 13.43 -41.82 -4.76
N VAL A 877 14.63 -41.65 -5.27
CA VAL A 877 15.10 -40.38 -5.84
C VAL A 877 15.10 -40.51 -7.36
N LEU A 878 14.28 -39.71 -8.01
CA LEU A 878 13.93 -39.85 -9.42
C LEU A 878 14.16 -38.52 -10.17
N ARG A 879 14.27 -38.63 -11.49
CA ARG A 879 14.30 -37.50 -12.42
C ARG A 879 13.40 -37.80 -13.60
N THR A 880 12.83 -36.76 -14.19
CA THR A 880 12.10 -36.84 -15.45
C THR A 880 12.44 -35.63 -16.31
N SER A 881 12.30 -35.76 -17.63
CA SER A 881 12.55 -34.65 -18.57
C SER A 881 11.22 -34.03 -18.98
N GLY A 882 11.18 -32.70 -19.07
CA GLY A 882 10.04 -31.94 -19.53
C GLY A 882 10.40 -30.48 -19.64
N ALA A 883 10.27 -29.91 -20.85
CA ALA A 883 10.55 -28.51 -21.10
C ALA A 883 9.52 -27.59 -20.42
N PRO A 884 9.84 -26.31 -20.15
CA PRO A 884 8.88 -25.27 -19.78
C PRO A 884 7.55 -25.37 -20.54
N GLY A 885 6.44 -25.32 -19.82
CA GLY A 885 5.08 -25.38 -20.36
C GLY A 885 4.59 -26.77 -20.81
N HIS A 886 5.39 -27.83 -20.65
CA HIS A 886 5.01 -29.19 -21.07
C HIS A 886 4.61 -30.08 -19.90
N ARG A 887 3.77 -31.08 -20.20
CA ARG A 887 3.45 -32.19 -19.29
C ARG A 887 4.39 -33.37 -19.54
N ALA A 888 4.81 -34.02 -18.47
CA ALA A 888 5.63 -35.22 -18.44
C ALA A 888 5.00 -36.26 -17.50
N ALA A 889 5.61 -37.43 -17.42
CA ALA A 889 5.27 -38.46 -16.45
C ALA A 889 6.54 -38.84 -15.65
N LEU A 890 6.34 -39.12 -14.36
CA LEU A 890 7.36 -39.61 -13.45
C LEU A 890 7.03 -41.06 -13.09
N SER A 891 7.84 -42.00 -13.58
CA SER A 891 7.68 -43.42 -13.28
C SER A 891 8.21 -43.75 -11.90
N VAL A 892 7.33 -44.14 -10.98
CA VAL A 892 7.66 -44.40 -9.58
C VAL A 892 7.61 -45.90 -9.29
N PRO A 893 8.70 -46.51 -8.82
CA PRO A 893 8.68 -47.92 -8.41
C PRO A 893 7.90 -48.09 -7.09
N ILE A 894 6.99 -49.05 -7.07
CA ILE A 894 6.11 -49.35 -5.93
C ILE A 894 6.60 -50.60 -5.18
N PRO A 895 6.66 -50.60 -3.84
CA PRO A 895 6.97 -51.80 -3.06
C PRO A 895 5.95 -52.92 -3.28
N SER A 896 6.39 -54.18 -3.32
CA SER A 896 5.53 -55.35 -3.54
C SER A 896 4.40 -55.53 -2.52
N GLY A 897 4.53 -54.93 -1.33
CA GLY A 897 3.51 -54.94 -0.27
C GLY A 897 2.56 -53.75 -0.27
N ALA A 898 2.61 -52.88 -1.29
CA ALA A 898 1.73 -51.71 -1.37
C ALA A 898 0.28 -52.11 -1.70
N ASN A 899 -0.67 -51.44 -1.05
CA ASN A 899 -2.10 -51.67 -1.20
C ASN A 899 -2.81 -50.44 -1.77
N ALA A 900 -4.03 -50.66 -2.28
CA ALA A 900 -4.91 -49.53 -2.58
C ALA A 900 -5.22 -48.75 -1.29
N GLY A 901 -5.04 -47.43 -1.33
CA GLY A 901 -5.06 -46.52 -0.19
C GLY A 901 -3.70 -46.07 0.32
N ASP A 902 -2.62 -46.74 -0.09
CA ASP A 902 -1.28 -46.37 0.36
C ASP A 902 -0.88 -45.00 -0.20
N GLU A 903 -0.15 -44.27 0.64
CA GLU A 903 0.28 -42.90 0.36
C GLU A 903 1.60 -42.87 -0.42
N LEU A 904 1.66 -41.95 -1.38
CA LEU A 904 2.85 -41.49 -2.07
C LEU A 904 3.09 -40.01 -1.74
N ALA A 905 4.17 -39.71 -1.03
CA ALA A 905 4.61 -38.34 -0.79
C ALA A 905 5.77 -38.01 -1.75
N CYS A 906 5.57 -37.05 -2.65
CA CYS A 906 6.57 -36.59 -3.61
C CYS A 906 7.04 -35.18 -3.22
N GLU A 907 8.28 -35.08 -2.74
CA GLU A 907 8.98 -33.80 -2.58
C GLU A 907 9.76 -33.48 -3.86
N VAL A 908 9.60 -32.26 -4.38
CA VAL A 908 10.38 -31.75 -5.51
C VAL A 908 11.42 -30.77 -5.00
N VAL A 909 12.68 -30.96 -5.37
CA VAL A 909 13.82 -30.17 -4.90
C VAL A 909 14.54 -29.56 -6.09
N ASP A 910 14.90 -28.27 -5.98
CA ASP A 910 15.68 -27.58 -7.00
C ASP A 910 17.19 -27.89 -6.90
N ALA A 911 17.96 -27.41 -7.88
CA ALA A 911 19.41 -27.63 -7.93
C ALA A 911 20.18 -26.99 -6.75
N ALA A 912 19.58 -26.04 -6.03
CA ALA A 912 20.15 -25.44 -4.82
C ALA A 912 19.78 -26.20 -3.53
N GLY A 913 19.04 -27.31 -3.64
CA GLY A 913 18.60 -28.13 -2.52
C GLY A 913 17.37 -27.55 -1.80
N ARG A 914 16.70 -26.53 -2.36
CA ARG A 914 15.48 -25.98 -1.79
C ARG A 914 14.28 -26.82 -2.25
N SER A 915 13.49 -27.22 -1.27
CA SER A 915 12.20 -27.88 -1.50
C SER A 915 11.23 -26.90 -2.17
N ILE A 916 10.78 -27.20 -3.38
CA ILE A 916 9.80 -26.40 -4.13
C ILE A 916 8.41 -26.68 -3.55
N VAL A 917 8.01 -27.94 -3.58
CA VAL A 917 6.66 -28.39 -3.23
C VAL A 917 6.73 -29.82 -2.69
N THR A 918 5.81 -30.16 -1.81
CA THR A 918 5.56 -31.56 -1.40
C THR A 918 4.10 -31.88 -1.66
N ALA A 919 3.87 -32.80 -2.60
CA ALA A 919 2.56 -33.26 -2.98
C ALA A 919 2.32 -34.66 -2.43
N THR A 920 1.10 -34.92 -1.97
CA THR A 920 0.67 -36.24 -1.52
C THR A 920 -0.36 -36.80 -2.50
N MET A 921 -0.18 -38.06 -2.87
CA MET A 921 -1.05 -38.81 -3.76
C MET A 921 -1.38 -40.18 -3.15
N TRP A 922 -2.46 -40.80 -3.60
CA TRP A 922 -2.90 -42.12 -3.13
C TRP A 922 -2.89 -43.13 -4.26
N LEU A 923 -2.45 -44.34 -3.93
CA LEU A 923 -2.52 -45.49 -4.81
C LEU A 923 -3.95 -46.04 -4.82
N GLY A 924 -4.69 -45.89 -5.92
CA GLY A 924 -6.07 -46.35 -6.02
C GLY A 924 -7.01 -45.70 -4.99
N GLU A 925 -8.12 -46.38 -4.69
CA GLU A 925 -9.08 -45.96 -3.66
C GLU A 925 -8.69 -46.53 -2.29
N PRO A 926 -8.68 -45.73 -1.22
CA PRO A 926 -8.41 -46.24 0.11
C PRO A 926 -9.45 -47.25 0.57
N ALA A 927 -8.98 -48.39 1.10
CA ALA A 927 -9.83 -49.30 1.86
C ALA A 927 -10.24 -48.58 3.15
N LEU A 928 -11.52 -48.17 3.22
CA LEU A 928 -12.11 -47.56 4.40
C LEU A 928 -11.94 -48.49 5.61
N PRO A 929 -11.82 -47.96 6.85
CA PRO A 929 -12.22 -48.73 8.01
C PRO A 929 -13.66 -49.18 7.72
N ARG A 930 -13.86 -50.49 7.55
CA ARG A 930 -15.22 -51.01 7.35
C ARG A 930 -16.03 -50.56 8.58
N PRO A 931 -17.24 -49.98 8.40
CA PRO A 931 -18.21 -50.06 9.48
C PRO A 931 -18.32 -51.55 9.82
N CYS A 932 -18.04 -51.91 11.07
CA CYS A 932 -18.27 -53.28 11.49
C CYS A 932 -19.73 -53.63 11.17
N LYS A 933 -19.95 -54.78 10.53
CA LYS A 933 -21.31 -55.28 10.33
C LYS A 933 -21.97 -55.37 11.72
N PRO A 934 -23.24 -54.96 11.86
CA PRO A 934 -23.96 -55.18 13.11
C PRO A 934 -23.97 -56.69 13.40
N GLN A 935 -23.31 -57.11 14.48
CA GLN A 935 -23.56 -58.42 15.06
C GLN A 935 -24.85 -58.33 15.88
N SER A 936 -25.70 -59.34 15.72
CA SER A 936 -27.07 -59.45 16.21
C SER A 936 -27.23 -59.58 17.73
N ASP A 937 -26.18 -59.33 18.51
CA ASP A 937 -26.19 -59.64 19.93
C ASP A 937 -26.32 -58.36 20.74
N ALA A 938 -27.43 -58.30 21.49
CA ALA A 938 -27.80 -57.17 22.33
C ALA A 938 -26.71 -56.92 23.40
N VAL A 939 -25.89 -55.90 23.18
CA VAL A 939 -25.02 -55.34 24.22
C VAL A 939 -25.87 -54.40 25.08
N ALA A 940 -25.79 -54.57 26.40
CA ALA A 940 -26.46 -53.70 27.36
C ALA A 940 -26.04 -52.23 27.14
N VAL A 941 -27.03 -51.34 27.07
CA VAL A 941 -26.85 -49.89 27.02
C VAL A 941 -26.16 -49.47 28.33
N PRO A 942 -24.93 -48.91 28.31
CA PRO A 942 -24.43 -48.21 29.49
C PRO A 942 -25.34 -47.01 29.74
N ASP A 943 -25.71 -46.76 30.99
CA ASP A 943 -26.38 -45.51 31.36
C ASP A 943 -25.49 -44.35 30.88
N ALA A 944 -25.96 -43.64 29.85
CA ALA A 944 -25.18 -42.68 29.08
C ALA A 944 -24.54 -41.51 29.87
N PRO A 945 -24.94 -41.18 31.12
CA PRO A 945 -24.17 -40.26 31.97
C PRO A 945 -22.93 -40.88 32.63
N GLU A 946 -22.88 -42.20 32.88
CA GLU A 946 -21.75 -42.80 33.63
C GLU A 946 -20.51 -43.06 32.76
N ALA A 947 -20.69 -43.38 31.46
CA ALA A 947 -19.57 -43.65 30.54
C ALA A 947 -18.73 -42.38 30.22
N LEU A 948 -19.33 -41.19 30.34
CA LEU A 948 -18.64 -39.89 30.26
C LEU A 948 -18.27 -39.33 31.65
N GLY A 949 -18.76 -39.94 32.74
CA GLY A 949 -18.59 -39.51 34.13
C GLY A 949 -19.16 -38.12 34.45
N ASP A 950 -18.87 -37.59 35.65
CA ASP A 950 -19.09 -36.20 36.12
C ASP A 950 -18.38 -35.12 35.26
N ALA A 951 -17.91 -35.48 34.06
CA ALA A 951 -17.00 -34.72 33.23
C ALA A 951 -17.62 -34.16 31.93
N ALA A 952 -18.86 -34.47 31.55
CA ALA A 952 -19.48 -33.90 30.34
C ALA A 952 -20.98 -33.59 30.50
N ALA A 953 -21.48 -32.58 29.78
CA ALA A 953 -22.92 -32.37 29.58
C ALA A 953 -23.36 -32.97 28.23
N TRP A 954 -24.66 -33.18 28.03
CA TRP A 954 -25.22 -33.75 26.79
C TRP A 954 -24.73 -32.98 25.54
N PRO A 955 -24.45 -33.66 24.40
CA PRO A 955 -24.12 -32.98 23.15
C PRO A 955 -25.21 -31.99 22.75
N THR A 956 -24.81 -30.80 22.30
CA THR A 956 -25.71 -29.72 21.89
C THR A 956 -25.56 -29.43 20.40
N PHE A 957 -26.66 -29.05 19.75
CA PHE A 957 -26.61 -28.51 18.39
C PHE A 957 -25.70 -27.28 18.32
N HIS A 958 -24.91 -27.17 17.25
CA HIS A 958 -23.95 -26.08 17.04
C HIS A 958 -24.09 -25.54 15.62
N VAL A 959 -24.36 -24.25 15.51
CA VAL A 959 -24.35 -23.50 14.26
C VAL A 959 -23.66 -22.16 14.48
N THR A 960 -22.96 -21.63 13.49
CA THR A 960 -22.43 -20.26 13.55
C THR A 960 -22.89 -19.47 12.35
N ARG A 961 -23.07 -18.16 12.50
CA ARG A 961 -23.35 -17.27 11.38
C ARG A 961 -22.08 -17.03 10.55
N PHE A 962 -22.24 -16.88 9.25
CA PHE A 962 -21.24 -16.36 8.33
C PHE A 962 -21.23 -14.83 8.41
N ASP A 963 -20.08 -14.24 8.73
CA ASP A 963 -19.95 -12.79 8.92
C ASP A 963 -18.79 -12.22 8.10
N PHE A 964 -19.11 -11.68 6.92
CA PHE A 964 -18.15 -10.96 6.08
C PHE A 964 -18.16 -9.44 6.38
N ALA A 965 -19.03 -8.99 7.29
CA ALA A 965 -19.42 -7.59 7.42
C ALA A 965 -18.75 -6.84 8.59
N ASP A 966 -17.74 -7.45 9.24
CA ASP A 966 -16.92 -6.87 10.32
C ASP A 966 -16.26 -5.51 9.92
N LEU A 967 -16.18 -5.19 8.62
CA LEU A 967 -15.62 -3.92 8.14
C LEU A 967 -16.58 -2.73 8.13
N TRP A 968 -17.91 -2.96 8.10
CA TRP A 968 -18.88 -1.89 7.76
C TRP A 968 -20.20 -1.89 8.54
N THR A 969 -20.49 -2.90 9.36
CA THR A 969 -21.80 -3.00 10.04
C THR A 969 -21.71 -2.94 11.55
N ALA A 970 -22.70 -2.28 12.18
CA ALA A 970 -22.89 -2.24 13.63
C ALA A 970 -23.53 -3.52 14.21
N GLN A 971 -23.44 -4.65 13.50
CA GLN A 971 -23.98 -5.94 13.95
C GLN A 971 -23.01 -6.58 14.97
N PRO A 972 -23.50 -7.32 15.98
CA PRO A 972 -22.63 -8.03 16.91
C PRO A 972 -21.89 -9.18 16.18
N PRO A 973 -20.54 -9.28 16.31
CA PRO A 973 -19.70 -10.15 15.50
C PRO A 973 -19.85 -11.64 15.88
N PHE A 974 -19.74 -12.55 14.90
CA PHE A 974 -19.79 -14.03 15.00
C PHE A 974 -20.69 -14.55 16.14
N ALA A 975 -21.95 -14.86 15.83
CA ALA A 975 -22.87 -15.48 16.80
C ALA A 975 -22.84 -17.00 16.69
N VAL A 976 -22.83 -17.66 17.85
CA VAL A 976 -23.06 -19.10 17.97
C VAL A 976 -24.56 -19.29 18.15
N LEU A 977 -25.21 -19.88 17.14
CA LEU A 977 -26.62 -20.22 17.21
C LEU A 977 -26.78 -21.71 17.52
N PRO A 978 -27.81 -22.09 18.26
CA PRO A 978 -28.71 -21.23 19.05
C PRO A 978 -28.08 -20.67 20.35
N ASP A 979 -28.42 -19.44 20.73
CA ASP A 979 -27.96 -18.78 21.96
C ASP A 979 -28.72 -19.31 23.21
N GLY A 980 -28.01 -19.67 24.29
CA GLY A 980 -28.60 -20.00 25.60
C GLY A 980 -28.47 -21.47 26.04
N ARG A 981 -29.47 -21.99 26.78
CA ARG A 981 -29.59 -23.43 27.12
C ARG A 981 -30.88 -23.97 26.50
N PRO A 982 -30.88 -25.16 25.88
CA PRO A 982 -32.09 -25.74 25.32
C PRO A 982 -33.00 -26.26 26.42
N GLU A 983 -34.31 -26.23 26.16
CA GLU A 983 -35.21 -27.19 26.80
C GLU A 983 -34.80 -28.60 26.32
N THR A 984 -34.35 -29.44 27.25
CA THR A 984 -33.78 -30.75 26.92
C THR A 984 -34.66 -31.86 27.49
N ALA A 985 -35.10 -32.78 26.63
CA ALA A 985 -35.81 -33.98 27.03
C ALA A 985 -35.06 -35.21 26.50
N VAL A 986 -34.70 -36.12 27.39
CA VAL A 986 -33.95 -37.35 27.04
C VAL A 986 -34.90 -38.54 27.11
N THR A 987 -34.97 -39.31 26.03
CA THR A 987 -35.79 -40.52 25.94
C THR A 987 -35.00 -41.66 25.34
N LEU A 988 -35.11 -42.86 25.92
CA LEU A 988 -34.55 -44.09 25.35
C LEU A 988 -35.58 -44.74 24.41
N ARG A 989 -35.19 -45.09 23.19
CA ARG A 989 -36.04 -45.79 22.22
C ARG A 989 -35.26 -46.96 21.60
N GLY A 990 -35.55 -48.18 22.03
CA GLY A 990 -34.73 -49.34 21.70
C GLY A 990 -33.35 -49.21 22.36
N THR A 991 -32.28 -49.37 21.58
CA THR A 991 -30.89 -49.12 22.03
C THR A 991 -30.43 -47.69 21.81
N SER A 992 -31.22 -46.84 21.15
CA SER A 992 -30.86 -45.45 20.86
C SER A 992 -31.32 -44.49 21.95
N LEU A 993 -30.43 -43.60 22.36
CA LEU A 993 -30.73 -42.45 23.20
C LEU A 993 -31.10 -41.24 22.33
N ILE A 994 -32.27 -40.65 22.56
CA ILE A 994 -32.77 -39.49 21.83
C ILE A 994 -32.82 -38.29 22.78
N ILE A 995 -32.00 -37.28 22.50
CA ILE A 995 -31.89 -36.03 23.26
C ILE A 995 -32.61 -34.96 22.44
N ARG A 996 -33.90 -34.73 22.72
CA ARG A 996 -34.66 -33.65 22.10
C ARG A 996 -34.24 -32.32 22.70
N GLN A 997 -33.99 -31.36 21.84
CA GLN A 997 -33.60 -30.01 22.23
C GLN A 997 -34.48 -29.01 21.51
N LYS A 998 -35.04 -28.09 22.28
CA LYS A 998 -35.76 -26.93 21.76
C LYS A 998 -35.02 -25.66 22.15
N TRP A 999 -34.77 -24.84 21.15
CA TRP A 999 -34.02 -23.61 21.22
C TRP A 999 -34.82 -22.46 20.59
N PRO A 1000 -34.50 -21.20 20.90
CA PRO A 1000 -35.00 -20.07 20.12
C PRO A 1000 -34.60 -20.22 18.65
N GLY A 1001 -35.59 -20.48 17.78
CA GLY A 1001 -35.38 -20.64 16.34
C GLY A 1001 -34.90 -22.02 15.87
N PHE A 1002 -34.67 -23.00 16.74
CA PHE A 1002 -34.33 -24.37 16.32
C PHE A 1002 -35.03 -25.42 17.18
N GLU A 1003 -35.51 -26.49 16.55
CA GLU A 1003 -36.08 -27.63 17.28
C GLU A 1003 -35.65 -28.94 16.60
N GLY A 1004 -35.28 -29.93 17.41
CA GLY A 1004 -34.76 -31.17 16.87
C GLY A 1004 -34.27 -32.14 17.93
N ALA A 1005 -33.45 -33.09 17.52
CA ALA A 1005 -32.86 -34.07 18.41
C ALA A 1005 -31.44 -34.46 18.01
N VAL A 1006 -30.65 -34.80 19.03
CA VAL A 1006 -29.43 -35.58 18.89
C VAL A 1006 -29.77 -37.05 19.19
N ILE A 1007 -29.35 -37.95 18.32
CA ILE A 1007 -29.64 -39.39 18.38
C ILE A 1007 -28.31 -40.13 18.53
N MET A 1008 -28.13 -40.80 19.67
CA MET A 1008 -26.94 -41.60 19.96
C MET A 1008 -27.32 -43.07 19.91
N THR A 1009 -26.68 -43.85 19.04
CA THR A 1009 -26.94 -45.28 18.86
C THR A 1009 -25.64 -46.05 19.06
N PRO A 1010 -25.56 -46.94 20.06
CA PRO A 1010 -24.38 -47.78 20.24
C PRO A 1010 -24.21 -48.74 19.06
N ASP A 1011 -22.97 -48.94 18.66
CA ASP A 1011 -22.55 -49.94 17.68
C ASP A 1011 -21.97 -51.18 18.38
N ALA A 1012 -22.03 -52.33 17.70
CA ALA A 1012 -21.54 -53.62 18.19
C ALA A 1012 -20.02 -53.63 18.48
N SER A 1013 -19.27 -52.65 17.97
CA SER A 1013 -17.83 -52.47 18.19
C SER A 1013 -17.47 -51.74 19.49
N GLY A 1014 -18.46 -51.20 20.22
CA GLY A 1014 -18.24 -50.29 21.35
C GLY A 1014 -18.12 -48.80 20.95
N ALA A 1015 -18.14 -48.49 19.65
CA ALA A 1015 -18.34 -47.12 19.16
C ALA A 1015 -19.82 -46.70 19.30
N GLN A 1016 -20.08 -45.39 19.24
CA GLN A 1016 -21.41 -44.80 19.25
C GLN A 1016 -21.61 -43.97 17.99
N ARG A 1017 -22.63 -44.27 17.20
CA ARG A 1017 -23.08 -43.40 16.13
C ARG A 1017 -23.87 -42.25 16.74
N ILE A 1018 -23.45 -41.01 16.51
CA ILE A 1018 -24.11 -39.80 16.97
C ILE A 1018 -24.59 -39.00 15.76
N ALA A 1019 -25.90 -38.89 15.63
CA ALA A 1019 -26.55 -38.13 14.56
C ALA A 1019 -27.35 -36.96 15.14
N TYR A 1020 -27.66 -35.98 14.31
CA TYR A 1020 -28.59 -34.92 14.66
C TYR A 1020 -29.52 -34.58 13.51
N GLU A 1021 -30.70 -34.09 13.88
CA GLU A 1021 -31.69 -33.54 12.95
C GLU A 1021 -32.39 -32.37 13.64
N PHE A 1022 -32.23 -31.17 13.10
CA PHE A 1022 -32.79 -29.93 13.62
C PHE A 1022 -33.45 -29.13 12.51
N VAL A 1023 -34.64 -28.58 12.77
CA VAL A 1023 -35.35 -27.69 11.85
C VAL A 1023 -35.05 -26.24 12.26
N ASN A 1024 -34.69 -25.39 11.30
CA ASN A 1024 -34.61 -23.95 11.52
C ASN A 1024 -36.02 -23.35 11.54
N ASN A 1025 -36.53 -23.01 12.72
CA ASN A 1025 -37.78 -22.29 12.90
C ASN A 1025 -37.58 -20.77 13.05
N GLY A 1026 -36.33 -20.30 12.99
CA GLY A 1026 -35.95 -18.88 13.03
C GLY A 1026 -35.88 -18.26 11.64
N ALA A 1027 -35.47 -16.99 11.57
CA ALA A 1027 -35.30 -16.27 10.32
C ALA A 1027 -34.17 -16.86 9.45
N ASP A 1028 -34.22 -16.58 8.15
CA ASP A 1028 -33.16 -16.92 7.21
C ASP A 1028 -31.82 -16.27 7.62
N PHE A 1029 -30.73 -17.04 7.57
CA PHE A 1029 -29.38 -16.54 7.85
C PHE A 1029 -28.33 -17.31 7.06
N PHE A 1030 -27.14 -16.74 6.92
CA PHE A 1030 -26.00 -17.44 6.34
C PHE A 1030 -25.21 -18.13 7.44
N ALA A 1031 -24.97 -19.43 7.32
CA ALA A 1031 -24.22 -20.25 8.26
C ALA A 1031 -22.76 -20.45 7.82
N ARG A 1032 -21.86 -20.61 8.81
CA ARG A 1032 -20.44 -20.93 8.62
C ARG A 1032 -20.11 -22.35 9.06
N GLU A 1033 -20.40 -22.68 10.32
CA GLU A 1033 -20.23 -24.02 10.89
C GLU A 1033 -21.61 -24.62 11.19
N ILE A 1034 -21.79 -25.91 10.93
CA ILE A 1034 -22.99 -26.68 11.35
C ILE A 1034 -22.53 -28.03 11.89
N GLY A 1035 -23.04 -28.41 13.06
CA GLY A 1035 -22.70 -29.69 13.68
C GLY A 1035 -23.15 -29.83 15.13
N LEU A 1036 -22.31 -30.47 15.92
CA LEU A 1036 -22.51 -30.73 17.34
C LEU A 1036 -21.36 -30.15 18.17
N ARG A 1037 -21.70 -29.67 19.35
CA ARG A 1037 -20.77 -29.26 20.40
C ARG A 1037 -20.89 -30.21 21.58
N ILE A 1038 -19.79 -30.81 22.00
CA ILE A 1038 -19.70 -31.71 23.15
C ILE A 1038 -18.91 -31.00 24.26
N PRO A 1039 -19.59 -30.50 25.32
CA PRO A 1039 -18.93 -29.83 26.43
C PRO A 1039 -18.26 -30.83 27.40
N LEU A 1040 -16.98 -30.60 27.68
CA LEU A 1040 -16.13 -31.43 28.53
C LEU A 1040 -15.53 -30.62 29.68
N LYS A 1041 -15.34 -31.23 30.85
CA LYS A 1041 -14.88 -30.56 32.07
C LYS A 1041 -13.37 -30.34 32.03
N GLY A 1042 -12.94 -29.16 32.49
CA GLY A 1042 -11.53 -28.83 32.64
C GLY A 1042 -10.81 -28.53 31.33
N HIS A 1043 -9.49 -28.29 31.43
CA HIS A 1043 -8.61 -27.93 30.32
C HIS A 1043 -7.53 -29.00 30.05
N ASP A 1044 -7.60 -30.15 30.73
CA ASP A 1044 -6.64 -31.25 30.55
C ASP A 1044 -7.05 -32.14 29.36
N TRP A 1045 -6.93 -31.57 28.16
CA TRP A 1045 -7.29 -32.22 26.90
C TRP A 1045 -6.20 -32.02 25.85
N THR A 1046 -5.99 -33.03 25.01
CA THR A 1046 -5.05 -32.99 23.89
C THR A 1046 -5.78 -33.46 22.65
N LEU A 1047 -5.82 -32.61 21.62
CA LEU A 1047 -6.42 -32.92 20.33
C LEU A 1047 -5.37 -33.59 19.45
N SER A 1048 -5.71 -34.67 18.76
CA SER A 1048 -4.89 -35.32 17.75
C SER A 1048 -5.72 -35.63 16.51
N TRP A 1049 -5.10 -35.64 15.33
CA TRP A 1049 -5.81 -35.87 14.07
C TRP A 1049 -4.94 -36.54 13.00
N ASP A 1050 -5.63 -37.24 12.11
CA ASP A 1050 -5.20 -37.59 10.75
C ASP A 1050 -6.36 -37.23 9.80
N ARG A 1051 -6.04 -36.47 8.76
CA ARG A 1051 -7.02 -35.86 7.87
C ARG A 1051 -6.54 -35.88 6.43
N TRP A 1052 -7.43 -35.57 5.51
CA TRP A 1052 -7.06 -35.15 4.18
C TRP A 1052 -6.69 -33.66 4.16
N CYS A 1053 -5.60 -33.31 3.48
CA CYS A 1053 -5.28 -31.93 3.12
C CYS A 1053 -5.00 -31.88 1.61
N GLU A 1054 -5.82 -31.10 0.88
CA GLU A 1054 -5.70 -30.95 -0.58
C GLU A 1054 -4.33 -30.40 -0.99
N TRP A 1055 -3.74 -29.57 -0.12
CA TRP A 1055 -2.51 -28.83 -0.37
C TRP A 1055 -1.25 -29.61 0.04
N GLY A 1056 -1.36 -30.92 0.27
CA GLY A 1056 -0.22 -31.77 0.63
C GLY A 1056 0.19 -31.63 2.10
N ASP A 1057 1.48 -31.77 2.38
CA ASP A 1057 2.03 -31.70 3.74
C ASP A 1057 2.54 -30.30 4.08
N ALA A 1058 2.22 -29.83 5.28
CA ALA A 1058 2.70 -28.57 5.82
C ALA A 1058 3.68 -28.85 6.98
N PRO A 1059 4.55 -27.89 7.35
CA PRO A 1059 5.46 -28.07 8.48
C PRO A 1059 4.75 -28.45 9.78
N ALA A 1060 5.49 -29.12 10.67
CA ALA A 1060 4.95 -29.64 11.93
C ALA A 1060 4.39 -28.54 12.86
N ASP A 1061 4.81 -27.29 12.67
CA ASP A 1061 4.38 -26.07 13.37
C ASP A 1061 3.36 -25.24 12.57
N SER A 1062 2.63 -25.89 11.65
CA SER A 1062 1.53 -25.30 10.90
C SER A 1062 0.21 -25.97 11.26
N ILE A 1063 -0.85 -25.17 11.43
CA ILE A 1063 -2.22 -25.68 11.64
C ILE A 1063 -2.74 -26.47 10.42
N MET A 1064 -2.12 -26.27 9.25
CA MET A 1064 -2.46 -26.91 7.98
C MET A 1064 -1.96 -28.36 7.89
N ARG A 1065 -1.13 -28.80 8.85
CA ARG A 1065 -0.51 -30.12 8.76
C ARG A 1065 -1.55 -31.23 8.81
N ARG A 1066 -1.25 -32.28 8.06
CA ARG A 1066 -2.13 -33.43 7.89
C ARG A 1066 -2.31 -34.22 9.18
N ARG A 1067 -1.21 -34.42 9.92
CA ARG A 1067 -1.19 -35.15 11.18
C ARG A 1067 -0.56 -34.30 12.25
N GLY A 1068 -1.20 -34.24 13.40
CA GLY A 1068 -0.74 -33.35 14.46
C GLY A 1068 -1.36 -33.66 15.80
N VAL A 1069 -0.80 -32.99 16.80
CA VAL A 1069 -1.28 -32.98 18.18
C VAL A 1069 -1.25 -31.54 18.65
N ALA A 1070 -2.34 -31.08 19.27
CA ALA A 1070 -2.49 -29.74 19.79
C ALA A 1070 -2.92 -29.79 21.27
N LYS A 1071 -2.36 -28.88 22.07
CA LYS A 1071 -2.75 -28.65 23.46
C LYS A 1071 -3.47 -27.30 23.57
N PRO A 1072 -4.41 -27.15 24.52
CA PRO A 1072 -5.14 -25.91 24.71
C PRO A 1072 -4.20 -24.74 25.06
N PHE A 1073 -3.10 -25.00 25.78
CA PHE A 1073 -2.11 -23.97 26.12
C PHE A 1073 -0.67 -24.51 26.01
N ARG A 1074 0.28 -23.64 25.69
CA ARG A 1074 1.75 -23.85 25.59
C ARG A 1074 2.36 -24.33 26.90
N GLY A 1075 1.79 -23.94 28.04
CA GLY A 1075 2.32 -24.25 29.38
C GLY A 1075 1.24 -24.28 30.47
N LYS A 1076 1.66 -24.48 31.73
CA LYS A 1076 0.75 -24.61 32.88
C LYS A 1076 0.04 -23.31 33.27
N SER A 1077 0.57 -22.15 32.90
CA SER A 1077 -0.02 -20.83 33.17
C SER A 1077 -0.33 -20.11 31.87
N ARG A 1078 -1.50 -19.46 31.79
CA ARG A 1078 -1.84 -18.53 30.70
C ARG A 1078 -0.88 -17.34 30.75
N SER A 1079 0.09 -17.27 29.85
CA SER A 1079 0.94 -16.08 29.71
C SER A 1079 0.44 -15.23 28.55
N ARG A 1080 -0.19 -14.09 28.83
CA ARG A 1080 -0.38 -13.07 27.78
C ARG A 1080 0.95 -12.36 27.58
N SER A 1081 1.57 -12.53 26.42
CA SER A 1081 2.67 -11.65 26.01
C SER A 1081 2.08 -10.44 25.30
N PRO A 1082 2.58 -9.22 25.55
CA PRO A 1082 2.15 -8.04 24.81
C PRO A 1082 2.39 -8.25 23.32
N GLU A 1083 1.45 -7.86 22.47
CA GLU A 1083 1.58 -8.02 21.01
C GLU A 1083 2.74 -7.19 20.42
N SER A 1084 3.14 -6.13 21.13
CA SER A 1084 4.32 -5.32 20.83
C SER A 1084 5.66 -6.02 21.10
N VAL A 1085 5.64 -7.24 21.63
CA VAL A 1085 6.84 -8.05 21.85
C VAL A 1085 6.86 -9.20 20.86
N ARG A 1086 7.97 -9.31 20.11
CA ARG A 1086 8.18 -10.41 19.17
C ARG A 1086 7.98 -11.77 19.87
N PRO A 1087 7.03 -12.59 19.39
CA PRO A 1087 6.82 -13.93 19.93
C PRO A 1087 8.05 -14.83 19.75
N ARG A 1088 8.29 -15.72 20.72
CA ARG A 1088 9.37 -16.73 20.68
C ARG A 1088 8.89 -18.11 20.22
N TRP A 1089 7.64 -18.23 19.80
CA TRP A 1089 7.00 -19.45 19.37
C TRP A 1089 6.45 -19.30 17.93
N PRO A 1090 6.28 -20.41 17.21
CA PRO A 1090 5.61 -20.43 15.90
C PRO A 1090 4.15 -19.99 15.99
N TRP A 1091 3.59 -19.55 14.87
CA TRP A 1091 2.29 -18.89 14.82
C TRP A 1091 1.12 -19.79 15.29
N ASP A 1092 1.19 -21.10 15.03
CA ASP A 1092 0.21 -22.09 15.47
C ASP A 1092 0.03 -22.14 17.01
N LEU A 1093 1.04 -21.70 17.74
CA LEU A 1093 1.02 -21.62 19.21
C LEU A 1093 0.57 -20.25 19.75
N ASP A 1094 0.12 -19.32 18.91
CA ASP A 1094 -0.51 -18.08 19.39
C ASP A 1094 -1.79 -18.40 20.19
N GLU A 1095 -2.00 -17.76 21.33
CA GLU A 1095 -3.05 -18.15 22.28
C GLU A 1095 -4.07 -17.04 22.53
N THR A 1096 -5.33 -17.45 22.70
CA THR A 1096 -6.39 -16.66 23.33
C THR A 1096 -6.90 -17.37 24.58
N GLU A 1097 -7.94 -16.84 25.22
CA GLU A 1097 -8.70 -17.54 26.26
C GLU A 1097 -9.32 -18.85 25.81
N GLU A 1098 -9.53 -19.05 24.50
CA GLU A 1098 -10.09 -20.25 23.87
C GLU A 1098 -9.02 -21.31 23.55
N GLY A 1099 -7.74 -20.98 23.71
CA GLY A 1099 -6.60 -21.88 23.54
C GLY A 1099 -5.60 -21.43 22.47
N THR A 1100 -4.63 -22.30 22.16
CA THR A 1100 -3.69 -22.10 21.05
C THR A 1100 -4.44 -22.07 19.73
N ALA A 1101 -3.89 -21.35 18.74
CA ALA A 1101 -4.45 -21.29 17.40
C ALA A 1101 -4.64 -22.70 16.84
N ASP A 1102 -3.63 -23.56 17.02
CA ASP A 1102 -3.67 -24.95 16.59
C ASP A 1102 -4.78 -25.79 17.25
N PHE A 1103 -5.04 -25.60 18.55
CA PHE A 1103 -6.08 -26.34 19.26
C PHE A 1103 -7.49 -25.96 18.78
N ARG A 1104 -7.72 -24.66 18.54
CA ARG A 1104 -9.01 -24.10 18.13
C ARG A 1104 -9.25 -24.00 16.64
N SER A 1105 -8.22 -24.22 15.83
CA SER A 1105 -8.37 -24.37 14.39
C SER A 1105 -9.18 -25.61 14.04
N VAL A 1106 -10.20 -25.42 13.19
CA VAL A 1106 -10.86 -26.51 12.48
C VAL A 1106 -9.84 -27.30 11.67
N LYS A 1107 -9.99 -28.62 11.76
CA LYS A 1107 -9.29 -29.62 10.96
C LYS A 1107 -10.33 -30.17 10.00
N LEU A 1108 -10.17 -29.83 8.73
CA LEU A 1108 -11.10 -30.26 7.69
C LEU A 1108 -10.80 -31.69 7.25
N ASN A 1109 -11.83 -32.41 6.80
CA ASN A 1109 -11.72 -33.69 6.10
C ASN A 1109 -11.05 -34.80 6.94
N ILE A 1110 -11.60 -35.05 8.13
CA ILE A 1110 -11.07 -36.01 9.08
C ILE A 1110 -11.21 -37.44 8.57
N TYR A 1111 -10.12 -38.21 8.71
CA TYR A 1111 -10.15 -39.68 8.72
C TYR A 1111 -10.31 -40.19 10.14
N GLN A 1112 -9.52 -39.63 11.05
CA GLN A 1112 -9.58 -39.91 12.47
C GLN A 1112 -9.16 -38.67 13.27
N ALA A 1113 -9.89 -38.32 14.31
CA ALA A 1113 -9.45 -37.32 15.28
C ALA A 1113 -9.84 -37.72 16.69
N ALA A 1114 -8.96 -37.49 17.66
CA ALA A 1114 -9.21 -37.83 19.05
C ALA A 1114 -8.93 -36.64 19.98
N LEU A 1115 -9.85 -36.39 20.91
CA LEU A 1115 -9.65 -35.49 22.04
C LEU A 1115 -9.47 -36.33 23.31
N GLN A 1116 -8.26 -36.30 23.86
CA GLN A 1116 -7.85 -37.19 24.95
C GLN A 1116 -7.49 -36.42 26.21
N SER A 1117 -8.05 -36.83 27.34
CA SER A 1117 -7.63 -36.33 28.67
C SER A 1117 -6.44 -37.12 29.22
N SER A 1118 -5.54 -36.48 29.97
CA SER A 1118 -4.31 -37.13 30.46
C SER A 1118 -4.60 -38.28 31.43
N ASN A 1119 -5.67 -38.18 32.21
CA ASN A 1119 -6.12 -39.19 33.17
C ASN A 1119 -7.63 -39.52 33.05
N GLY A 1120 -8.27 -39.11 31.97
CA GLY A 1120 -9.72 -39.24 31.73
C GLY A 1120 -10.08 -39.90 30.38
N PRO A 1121 -11.34 -39.75 29.91
CA PRO A 1121 -11.78 -40.41 28.69
C PRO A 1121 -11.08 -39.87 27.44
N SER A 1122 -11.13 -40.66 26.37
CA SER A 1122 -10.71 -40.32 25.01
C SER A 1122 -11.92 -40.41 24.10
N LEU A 1123 -12.21 -39.33 23.37
CA LEU A 1123 -13.28 -39.25 22.39
C LEU A 1123 -12.64 -39.28 21.00
N THR A 1124 -12.90 -40.33 20.22
CA THR A 1124 -12.32 -40.51 18.88
C THR A 1124 -13.43 -40.51 17.83
N VAL A 1125 -13.38 -39.57 16.88
CA VAL A 1125 -14.27 -39.55 15.72
C VAL A 1125 -13.57 -40.12 14.50
N TYR A 1126 -14.31 -40.87 13.71
CA TYR A 1126 -13.89 -41.41 12.42
C TYR A 1126 -14.73 -40.79 11.31
N GLY A 1127 -14.11 -40.51 10.15
CA GLY A 1127 -14.77 -39.89 9.00
C GLY A 1127 -14.20 -40.36 7.67
N HIS A 1128 -14.88 -40.01 6.58
CA HIS A 1128 -14.51 -40.30 5.20
C HIS A 1128 -13.97 -39.06 4.47
N GLY A 1129 -13.45 -38.08 5.22
CA GLY A 1129 -13.16 -36.75 4.69
C GLY A 1129 -14.39 -35.83 4.63
N ASP A 1130 -15.52 -36.26 5.18
CA ASP A 1130 -16.81 -35.57 5.24
C ASP A 1130 -17.13 -35.00 6.63
N VAL A 1131 -16.23 -35.20 7.60
CA VAL A 1131 -16.32 -34.69 8.97
C VAL A 1131 -15.20 -33.68 9.20
N HIS A 1132 -15.49 -32.61 9.93
CA HIS A 1132 -14.50 -31.63 10.39
C HIS A 1132 -14.54 -31.52 11.91
N VAL A 1133 -13.41 -31.21 12.55
CA VAL A 1133 -13.35 -31.07 14.01
C VAL A 1133 -12.55 -29.86 14.47
N ARG A 1134 -12.93 -29.30 15.62
CA ARG A 1134 -12.07 -28.42 16.41
C ARG A 1134 -12.32 -28.61 17.90
N ALA A 1135 -11.42 -28.10 18.74
CA ALA A 1135 -11.65 -28.01 20.18
C ALA A 1135 -11.45 -26.57 20.64
N ALA A 1136 -12.19 -26.10 21.64
CA ALA A 1136 -11.96 -24.76 22.20
C ALA A 1136 -12.17 -24.75 23.70
N VAL A 1137 -11.42 -23.92 24.42
CA VAL A 1137 -11.63 -23.68 25.84
C VAL A 1137 -12.79 -22.70 26.02
N GLU A 1138 -13.76 -23.08 26.84
CA GLU A 1138 -14.95 -22.27 27.15
C GLU A 1138 -15.07 -22.09 28.67
N GLY A 1139 -14.51 -20.99 29.19
CA GLY A 1139 -14.48 -20.75 30.63
C GLY A 1139 -13.71 -21.84 31.38
N ARG A 1140 -14.41 -22.69 32.15
CA ARG A 1140 -13.84 -23.82 32.91
C ARG A 1140 -13.97 -25.18 32.20
N ALA A 1141 -14.49 -25.18 30.98
CA ALA A 1141 -14.72 -26.36 30.15
C ALA A 1141 -13.86 -26.32 28.88
N THR A 1142 -13.81 -27.45 28.19
CA THR A 1142 -13.32 -27.59 26.82
C THR A 1142 -14.46 -28.14 25.98
N ALA A 1143 -14.78 -27.51 24.86
CA ALA A 1143 -15.77 -28.00 23.91
C ALA A 1143 -15.06 -28.77 22.78
N PHE A 1144 -15.58 -29.94 22.42
CA PHE A 1144 -15.21 -30.66 21.20
C PHE A 1144 -16.32 -30.49 20.16
N TYR A 1145 -15.97 -29.94 19.00
CA TYR A 1145 -16.92 -29.65 17.94
C TYR A 1145 -16.78 -30.71 16.84
N LEU A 1146 -17.89 -31.38 16.54
CA LEU A 1146 -18.04 -32.31 15.41
C LEU A 1146 -18.88 -31.62 14.35
N LEU A 1147 -18.27 -31.25 13.23
CA LEU A 1147 -18.89 -30.42 12.21
C LEU A 1147 -19.17 -31.26 10.95
N SER A 1148 -20.41 -31.22 10.47
CA SER A 1148 -20.83 -31.84 9.19
C SER A 1148 -20.69 -30.87 8.02
N ARG A 1149 -20.60 -29.56 8.30
CA ARG A 1149 -20.37 -28.48 7.35
C ARG A 1149 -19.46 -27.41 7.94
N CYS A 1150 -18.52 -26.95 7.13
CA CYS A 1150 -17.70 -25.76 7.38
C CYS A 1150 -17.47 -25.07 6.03
N ALA A 1151 -18.34 -24.13 5.67
CA ALA A 1151 -18.37 -23.53 4.34
C ALA A 1151 -17.32 -22.43 4.19
N ILE A 1152 -16.82 -22.20 2.97
CA ILE A 1152 -15.95 -21.07 2.59
C ILE A 1152 -16.78 -19.81 2.32
N GLY A 1153 -17.89 -19.98 1.62
CA GLY A 1153 -18.85 -18.93 1.32
C GLY A 1153 -20.06 -18.96 2.26
N PRO A 1154 -20.98 -18.00 2.10
CA PRO A 1154 -22.19 -17.94 2.90
C PRO A 1154 -23.14 -19.09 2.52
N LEU A 1155 -23.39 -20.01 3.45
CA LEU A 1155 -24.39 -21.07 3.27
C LEU A 1155 -25.75 -20.57 3.75
N LEU A 1156 -26.69 -20.28 2.84
CA LEU A 1156 -28.03 -19.82 3.23
C LEU A 1156 -28.81 -20.96 3.90
N VAL A 1157 -29.21 -20.75 5.15
CA VAL A 1157 -30.14 -21.61 5.90
C VAL A 1157 -31.46 -20.86 5.99
N ARG A 1158 -32.51 -21.43 5.39
CA ARG A 1158 -33.85 -20.87 5.34
C ARG A 1158 -34.70 -21.33 6.50
N THR A 1159 -35.72 -20.53 6.80
CA THR A 1159 -36.82 -20.94 7.68
C THR A 1159 -37.47 -22.21 7.12
N GLY A 1160 -37.60 -23.24 7.95
CA GLY A 1160 -38.12 -24.57 7.61
C GLY A 1160 -37.06 -25.58 7.16
N ASP A 1161 -35.82 -25.16 6.92
CA ASP A 1161 -34.75 -26.08 6.50
C ASP A 1161 -34.44 -27.08 7.61
N THR A 1162 -34.25 -28.35 7.22
CA THR A 1162 -33.82 -29.41 8.12
C THR A 1162 -32.33 -29.67 7.99
N LEU A 1163 -31.59 -29.37 9.04
CA LEU A 1163 -30.14 -29.56 9.16
C LEU A 1163 -29.86 -30.93 9.77
N LYS A 1164 -29.04 -31.73 9.09
CA LYS A 1164 -28.69 -33.09 9.52
C LYS A 1164 -27.20 -33.34 9.49
N GLY A 1165 -26.74 -34.24 10.36
CA GLY A 1165 -25.36 -34.74 10.36
C GLY A 1165 -25.26 -36.04 11.14
N ASP A 1166 -24.19 -36.77 10.88
CA ASP A 1166 -23.98 -38.12 11.40
C ASP A 1166 -22.49 -38.36 11.58
N PHE A 1167 -22.10 -38.88 12.74
CA PHE A 1167 -20.71 -39.07 13.13
C PHE A 1167 -20.53 -40.43 13.81
N LEU A 1168 -19.40 -41.08 13.56
CA LEU A 1168 -18.98 -42.28 14.29
C LEU A 1168 -18.01 -41.88 15.40
N LEU A 1169 -18.46 -41.95 16.66
CA LEU A 1169 -17.73 -41.52 17.85
C LEU A 1169 -17.44 -42.70 18.79
N GLU A 1170 -16.18 -43.01 19.02
CA GLU A 1170 -15.73 -43.99 20.00
C GLU A 1170 -15.32 -43.31 21.31
N VAL A 1171 -15.82 -43.80 22.45
CA VAL A 1171 -15.48 -43.28 23.79
C VAL A 1171 -14.72 -44.37 24.56
N LYS A 1172 -13.48 -44.08 24.97
CA LYS A 1172 -12.60 -45.02 25.71
C LYS A 1172 -12.14 -44.44 27.04
N ASN A 1173 -12.08 -45.26 28.09
CA ASN A 1173 -11.53 -44.88 29.41
C ASN A 1173 -10.04 -45.22 29.55
N VAL A 1174 -9.29 -44.46 30.37
CA VAL A 1174 -7.82 -44.64 30.55
C VAL A 1174 -7.42 -46.08 30.92
N GLN A 1175 -8.23 -46.77 31.74
CA GLN A 1175 -7.92 -48.13 32.16
C GLN A 1175 -7.92 -49.13 30.99
N GLU A 1176 -8.79 -48.93 29.99
CA GLU A 1176 -8.85 -49.76 28.79
C GLU A 1176 -7.75 -49.39 27.78
N VAL A 1177 -7.46 -48.10 27.61
CA VAL A 1177 -6.36 -47.63 26.74
C VAL A 1177 -5.00 -48.09 27.27
N ARG A 1178 -4.80 -48.14 28.59
CA ARG A 1178 -3.58 -48.68 29.23
C ARG A 1178 -3.49 -50.21 29.13
N LYS A 1179 -4.63 -50.93 29.14
CA LYS A 1179 -4.68 -52.39 28.91
C LYS A 1179 -4.34 -52.75 27.46
N ALA A 1180 -4.79 -51.97 26.47
CA ALA A 1180 -4.51 -52.23 25.04
C ALA A 1180 -3.07 -51.90 24.61
N ARG A 1181 -2.30 -51.15 25.43
CA ARG A 1181 -0.89 -50.81 25.20
C ARG A 1181 0.12 -51.73 25.91
N ARG A 1182 -0.36 -52.64 26.76
CA ARG A 1182 0.44 -53.74 27.33
C ARG A 1182 0.19 -54.99 26.50
#